data_AF-C6XVS5-F1
#
_entry.id   AF-C6XVS5-F1
#
_cell.length_a   1.000
_cell.length_b   1.000
_cell.length_c   1.000
_cell.angle_alpha   90.00
_cell.angle_beta   90.00
_cell.angle_gamma   90.00
#
_symmetry.space_group_name_H-M   'P 1'
#
loop_
_entity.id
_entity.type
_entity.pdbx_description
1 polymer ?
#
loop_
_entity_poly.entity_id
_entity_poly.type
_entity_poly.pdbx_seq_one_letter_code
_entity_poly.pdbx_strand_id
1 'polypeptide(L)'
;MNLTFTKQLKMPLLAFMFLWMGVLHVQAQLTHPGILFNAAGLARLKTYANTERQPWAATYAKLLAYNDINYVQEPAYAIVNREFAGATSTESRAMSAQSQRAYRCAILWVITGNQIYADKAKTILNSWSGTLDSITGGAAKLCAAWYGFGFVNAAEILRYTNSGWSTTDIQRAESMFRYKFYPVIEPFQGGWAGNWDTAICKTMMGIGVFINDVAIYTRGRNYLWSTTETASGTLNNYIYPTTGQCFESGRDQEHTQMGIGGLAEACEIGYNQGTDLYGLFSNRLLLGTEYTAKYNLGYSVPYTTNHYGSVISPDLRGEFLPFYELVYNHYVNRKGMSGEPVKFTKMVVEKIRQDNGGENGTAILSGYGSLLFNEYVFKYVPAAGDYRTTGLSSSMGTPSQFEVFTNGDWVTATTALGLTTNLLVRNGQSALAAGTRNLKNLIVGEGDGAVLRAQVNAGTVSALNIVEPGNLSSIPALSFVNGGQATGSTSAVATITSVKVTGADIKNRGSGYTNAGVTFSGGGGSGATATAIVSNGKIMDIVITNSGSGYTSIPTVSVTGNGTGAAVSAKVGITEISISSGGTGYTKAPAVIAGTFLRVNDGIALGVSNDVSFQRGSSVYSGGASSAVTGTLNISGNLIAEDTVNFISVAHDNTISSLTVNFKKSTVDNIGFIGGNVTFSALGVEAANTLKLKLGAVMNVADAIGLNSTGIIDATNGTIGFVNISPSISIARTIAANTFKDATVNKMVVNSAAGVTLNQGLTITKLDMQKGLLNIPETSEITVSSVSGGSNTSYINTMSSASSGAIAKVKVTGLTTAQGDIPLGNGGNYLPVRITPPAETAFNFTMSVLTGLTANGLPDGGVVADKSQFVNASYHVIRTSGTGDYTFRVGFPASLKGSAFTPSSPFGISKYNGNSWLPVIGSGNYALNTATATFNTNGLRHRIQIGGAQPLNLTGTNASGYTERKAINLIEPEDLLKIKATNILSPNGDGVNDKWVVDNIDFYPNNEVKIFERTGRLMYSKKAYDNSWEGTLNGVPLAEGTYYYIINFGTSRPSLSGFITITRPE
;
A
#
# COMPACT_ATOMS: atom_id res chain seq x y z
N MET A 1 -42.62 11.02 87.63
CA MET A 1 -43.16 12.06 88.52
C MET A 1 -42.79 13.41 87.92
N ASN A 2 -43.80 14.09 87.37
CA ASN A 2 -44.00 15.52 87.21
C ASN A 2 -42.86 16.52 86.86
N LEU A 3 -43.15 17.27 85.78
CA LEU A 3 -43.04 18.74 85.61
C LEU A 3 -41.85 19.34 84.82
N THR A 4 -42.10 19.44 83.51
CA THR A 4 -42.06 20.64 82.63
C THR A 4 -41.38 21.94 83.10
N PHE A 5 -40.38 22.36 82.28
CA PHE A 5 -40.16 23.68 81.65
C PHE A 5 -40.24 24.99 82.47
N THR A 6 -39.17 25.81 82.44
CA THR A 6 -39.04 26.99 81.55
C THR A 6 -37.70 27.76 81.70
N LYS A 7 -37.17 28.20 80.54
CA LYS A 7 -36.38 29.43 80.21
C LYS A 7 -35.05 29.70 80.97
N GLN A 8 -33.96 30.17 80.37
CA GLN A 8 -33.71 30.76 79.05
C GLN A 8 -32.19 30.82 78.73
N LEU A 9 -31.91 30.94 77.43
CA LEU A 9 -30.67 31.28 76.73
C LEU A 9 -29.51 30.27 76.66
N LYS A 10 -29.50 29.55 75.54
CA LYS A 10 -28.35 28.87 74.93
C LYS A 10 -27.43 29.91 74.27
N MET A 11 -26.13 29.78 74.48
CA MET A 11 -25.14 29.89 73.40
C MET A 11 -23.93 28.98 73.70
N PRO A 12 -23.50 28.09 72.78
CA PRO A 12 -22.70 26.91 73.14
C PRO A 12 -21.27 26.93 72.55
N LEU A 13 -20.35 26.28 73.27
CA LEU A 13 -19.31 25.37 72.72
C LEU A 13 -18.45 25.84 71.51
N LEU A 14 -17.94 27.08 71.49
CA LEU A 14 -16.99 27.48 70.43
C LEU A 14 -15.50 27.34 70.76
N ALA A 15 -15.12 27.03 72.02
CA ALA A 15 -13.73 27.19 72.45
C ALA A 15 -12.87 25.91 72.51
N PHE A 16 -13.44 24.71 72.36
CA PHE A 16 -12.68 23.45 72.52
C PHE A 16 -12.48 22.61 71.24
N MET A 17 -12.98 23.06 70.08
CA MET A 17 -12.76 22.38 68.77
C MET A 17 -11.66 23.02 67.90
N PHE A 18 -10.92 24.01 68.40
CA PHE A 18 -9.93 24.75 67.59
C PHE A 18 -8.49 24.19 67.61
N LEU A 19 -8.20 23.12 68.37
CA LEU A 19 -6.85 22.53 68.43
C LEU A 19 -6.68 21.20 67.66
N TRP A 20 -7.69 20.74 66.93
CA TRP A 20 -7.61 19.53 66.08
C TRP A 20 -8.02 19.75 64.61
N MET A 21 -8.18 21.01 64.19
CA MET A 21 -8.36 21.39 62.77
C MET A 21 -7.11 22.04 62.17
N GLY A 22 -5.93 21.59 62.60
CA GLY A 22 -4.73 21.68 61.76
C GLY A 22 -4.87 20.69 60.61
N VAL A 23 -5.74 21.02 59.65
CA VAL A 23 -5.85 20.31 58.38
C VAL A 23 -4.45 20.34 57.78
N LEU A 24 -3.78 19.19 57.80
CA LEU A 24 -2.77 18.86 56.80
C LEU A 24 -3.44 19.11 55.45
N HIS A 25 -3.29 20.33 54.92
CA HIS A 25 -3.48 20.58 53.50
C HIS A 25 -2.34 19.83 52.83
N VAL A 26 -2.53 18.52 52.65
CA VAL A 26 -1.80 17.78 51.62
C VAL A 26 -2.19 18.49 50.33
N GLN A 27 -1.34 19.41 49.86
CA GLN A 27 -1.44 19.89 48.49
C GLN A 27 -1.53 18.66 47.61
N ALA A 28 -2.56 18.58 46.77
CA ALA A 28 -2.67 17.50 45.79
C ALA A 28 -1.36 17.48 44.99
N GLN A 29 -0.59 16.40 45.10
CA GLN A 29 0.70 16.28 44.43
C GLN A 29 0.45 15.71 43.03
N LEU A 30 1.04 16.33 42.00
CA LEU A 30 1.01 15.78 40.65
C LEU A 30 1.92 14.55 40.56
N THR A 31 1.60 13.61 39.68
CA THR A 31 2.38 12.39 39.50
C THR A 31 3.65 12.69 38.70
N HIS A 32 4.77 12.12 39.14
CA HIS A 32 6.09 12.34 38.54
C HIS A 32 6.90 11.03 38.35
N PRO A 33 7.65 10.88 37.23
CA PRO A 33 7.50 11.70 36.04
C PRO A 33 6.09 11.52 35.46
N GLY A 34 5.49 12.59 34.92
CA GLY A 34 4.08 12.52 34.53
C GLY A 34 3.65 13.47 33.43
N ILE A 35 4.60 13.94 32.61
CA ILE A 35 4.30 14.68 31.37
C ILE A 35 3.96 13.67 30.27
N LEU A 36 4.85 13.44 29.29
CA LEU A 36 4.61 12.41 28.25
C LEU A 36 4.93 11.00 28.72
N PHE A 37 5.81 10.86 29.71
CA PHE A 37 6.25 9.56 30.20
C PHE A 37 6.08 9.46 31.70
N ASN A 38 5.51 8.34 32.14
CA ASN A 38 5.63 7.85 33.51
C ASN A 38 6.84 6.91 33.65
N ALA A 39 7.12 6.48 34.87
CA ALA A 39 8.26 5.60 35.17
C ALA A 39 8.26 4.30 34.33
N ALA A 40 7.09 3.69 34.12
CA ALA A 40 6.96 2.49 33.28
C ALA A 40 7.21 2.80 31.80
N GLY A 41 6.74 3.95 31.31
CA GLY A 41 7.02 4.44 29.97
C GLY A 41 8.51 4.62 29.70
N LEU A 42 9.25 5.24 30.64
CA LEU A 42 10.70 5.41 30.50
C LEU A 42 11.46 4.07 30.54
N ALA A 43 11.07 3.16 31.44
CA ALA A 43 11.63 1.81 31.51
C ALA A 43 11.40 1.01 30.21
N ARG A 44 10.22 1.18 29.59
CA ARG A 44 9.88 0.59 28.29
C ARG A 44 10.87 1.05 27.21
N LEU A 45 11.15 2.36 27.12
CA LEU A 45 12.06 2.90 26.10
C LEU A 45 13.43 2.23 26.20
N LYS A 46 13.98 2.12 27.41
CA LYS A 46 15.26 1.45 27.66
C LYS A 46 15.24 -0.02 27.23
N THR A 47 14.12 -0.71 27.47
CA THR A 47 13.98 -2.13 27.12
C THR A 47 13.95 -2.32 25.60
N TYR A 48 13.04 -1.66 24.88
CA TYR A 48 12.83 -1.95 23.46
C TYR A 48 13.82 -1.25 22.53
N ALA A 49 14.39 -0.11 22.90
CA ALA A 49 15.42 0.54 22.10
C ALA A 49 16.70 -0.30 21.97
N ASN A 50 17.05 -1.04 23.02
CA ASN A 50 18.21 -1.93 23.04
C ASN A 50 17.91 -3.33 22.47
N THR A 51 16.67 -3.58 22.06
CA THR A 51 16.32 -4.78 21.30
C THR A 51 16.57 -4.50 19.82
N GLU A 52 17.08 -5.48 19.07
CA GLU A 52 17.17 -5.42 17.59
C GLU A 52 15.77 -5.51 16.92
N ARG A 53 14.70 -5.24 17.67
CA ARG A 53 13.31 -5.45 17.28
C ARG A 53 12.77 -4.26 16.51
N GLN A 54 12.27 -4.50 15.29
CA GLN A 54 11.54 -3.50 14.53
C GLN A 54 10.12 -3.30 15.08
N PRO A 55 9.56 -2.08 15.05
CA PRO A 55 10.14 -0.83 14.51
C PRO A 55 11.03 -0.05 15.51
N TRP A 56 11.09 -0.44 16.80
CA TRP A 56 11.82 0.31 17.83
C TRP A 56 13.31 0.48 17.49
N ALA A 57 13.95 -0.56 16.96
CA ALA A 57 15.37 -0.55 16.59
C ALA A 57 15.68 0.46 15.48
N ALA A 58 14.90 0.51 14.39
CA ALA A 58 15.12 1.48 13.33
C ALA A 58 14.87 2.92 13.80
N THR A 59 13.80 3.13 14.58
CA THR A 59 13.48 4.46 15.11
C THR A 59 14.53 4.91 16.14
N TYR A 60 15.07 4.01 16.95
CA TYR A 60 16.19 4.28 17.86
C TYR A 60 17.48 4.60 17.10
N ALA A 61 17.80 3.85 16.04
CA ALA A 61 18.95 4.14 15.19
C ALA A 61 18.85 5.53 14.55
N LYS A 62 17.66 5.94 14.10
CA LYS A 62 17.40 7.31 13.63
C LYS A 62 17.62 8.33 14.73
N LEU A 63 17.03 8.15 15.92
CA LEU A 63 17.22 9.04 17.07
C LEU A 63 18.71 9.21 17.38
N LEU A 64 19.49 8.12 17.40
CA LEU A 64 20.92 8.13 17.64
C LEU A 64 21.70 8.88 16.55
N ALA A 65 21.39 8.61 15.26
CA ALA A 65 22.06 9.24 14.12
C ALA A 65 21.82 10.75 14.04
N TYR A 66 20.62 11.23 14.39
CA TYR A 66 20.31 12.67 14.45
C TYR A 66 20.95 13.37 15.66
N ASN A 67 21.45 12.62 16.66
CA ASN A 67 21.99 13.14 17.90
C ASN A 67 23.51 13.01 18.01
N ASP A 68 24.22 13.80 17.19
CA ASP A 68 25.68 13.94 17.24
C ASP A 68 26.24 14.25 18.66
N ILE A 69 27.06 13.34 19.17
CA ILE A 69 27.71 13.47 20.47
C ILE A 69 28.77 14.60 20.49
N ASN A 70 29.23 15.07 19.33
CA ASN A 70 30.18 16.17 19.21
C ASN A 70 29.53 17.54 19.03
N TYR A 71 28.19 17.63 19.13
CA TYR A 71 27.47 18.88 19.03
C TYR A 71 28.04 19.98 19.93
N VAL A 72 28.36 21.11 19.30
CA VAL A 72 28.74 22.38 19.93
C VAL A 72 27.48 23.20 20.13
N GLN A 73 27.21 23.62 21.36
CA GLN A 73 25.98 24.33 21.69
C GLN A 73 25.96 25.74 21.08
N GLU A 74 24.83 26.11 20.50
CA GLU A 74 24.56 27.50 20.11
C GLU A 74 24.31 28.39 21.37
N PRO A 75 24.57 29.71 21.30
CA PRO A 75 24.30 30.60 22.42
C PRO A 75 22.84 30.55 22.89
N ALA A 76 22.63 30.73 24.21
CA ALA A 76 21.33 31.12 24.74
C ALA A 76 21.17 32.65 24.65
N TYR A 77 19.94 33.10 24.50
CA TYR A 77 19.62 34.52 24.28
C TYR A 77 18.74 35.06 25.40
N ALA A 78 19.01 36.29 25.85
CA ALA A 78 18.21 36.94 26.89
C ALA A 78 16.82 37.35 26.39
N ILE A 79 16.71 37.78 25.14
CA ILE A 79 15.43 38.10 24.50
C ILE A 79 15.27 37.19 23.30
N VAL A 80 14.14 36.48 23.23
CA VAL A 80 13.78 35.65 22.07
C VAL A 80 12.61 36.29 21.34
N ASN A 81 12.87 36.96 20.22
CA ASN A 81 11.82 37.59 19.43
C ASN A 81 11.30 36.66 18.32
N ARG A 82 9.98 36.59 18.09
CA ARG A 82 9.40 35.86 16.96
C ARG A 82 8.19 36.61 16.37
N GLU A 83 8.24 36.93 15.09
CA GLU A 83 7.16 37.62 14.36
C GLU A 83 6.30 36.69 13.49
N PHE A 84 5.11 37.16 13.06
CA PHE A 84 4.13 36.38 12.28
C PHE A 84 4.56 36.09 10.82
N ALA A 85 5.39 36.92 10.20
CA ALA A 85 5.82 36.77 8.80
C ALA A 85 7.32 37.12 8.65
N GLY A 86 8.14 36.11 8.36
CA GLY A 86 9.59 36.28 8.14
C GLY A 86 10.38 35.01 8.45
N ALA A 87 11.64 34.97 7.96
CA ALA A 87 12.60 33.96 8.41
C ALA A 87 12.67 33.99 9.95
N THR A 88 12.50 32.83 10.58
CA THR A 88 12.66 32.69 12.04
C THR A 88 13.95 33.36 12.47
N SER A 89 13.86 34.27 13.44
CA SER A 89 15.01 34.98 13.98
C SER A 89 16.06 34.00 14.51
N THR A 90 17.32 34.43 14.56
CA THR A 90 18.44 33.58 15.01
C THR A 90 18.17 33.00 16.39
N GLU A 91 17.67 33.82 17.31
CA GLU A 91 17.35 33.44 18.68
C GLU A 91 16.17 32.46 18.78
N SER A 92 15.13 32.63 17.96
CA SER A 92 14.00 31.68 17.93
C SER A 92 14.36 30.35 17.28
N ARG A 93 15.27 30.36 16.28
CA ARG A 93 15.87 29.15 15.70
C ARG A 93 16.74 28.41 16.71
N ALA A 94 17.59 29.13 17.42
CA ALA A 94 18.45 28.57 18.46
C ALA A 94 17.61 27.92 19.56
N MET A 95 16.56 28.60 20.04
CA MET A 95 15.64 28.04 21.04
C MET A 95 14.95 26.77 20.53
N SER A 96 14.46 26.78 19.28
CA SER A 96 13.82 25.63 18.64
C SER A 96 14.75 24.42 18.55
N ALA A 97 15.96 24.61 18.02
CA ALA A 97 16.94 23.56 17.84
C ALA A 97 17.40 22.98 19.18
N GLN A 98 17.68 23.84 20.16
CA GLN A 98 18.15 23.43 21.48
C GLN A 98 17.06 22.76 22.32
N SER A 99 15.79 23.18 22.20
CA SER A 99 14.66 22.50 22.82
C SER A 99 14.53 21.05 22.37
N GLN A 100 14.53 20.81 21.06
CA GLN A 100 14.51 19.46 20.50
C GLN A 100 15.73 18.66 20.92
N ARG A 101 16.91 19.29 20.93
CA ARG A 101 18.17 18.63 21.29
C ARG A 101 18.18 18.18 22.74
N ALA A 102 17.75 19.04 23.67
CA ALA A 102 17.64 18.72 25.09
C ALA A 102 16.70 17.52 25.30
N TYR A 103 15.53 17.54 24.67
CA TYR A 103 14.57 16.44 24.74
C TYR A 103 15.13 15.12 24.21
N ARG A 104 15.70 15.11 23.00
CA ARG A 104 16.31 13.91 22.40
C ARG A 104 17.47 13.37 23.24
N CYS A 105 18.30 14.26 23.80
CA CYS A 105 19.38 13.87 24.70
C CYS A 105 18.84 13.27 26.02
N ALA A 106 17.78 13.82 26.59
CA ALA A 106 17.15 13.24 27.79
C ALA A 106 16.58 11.84 27.53
N ILE A 107 15.96 11.61 26.37
CA ILE A 107 15.50 10.27 25.96
C ILE A 107 16.68 9.31 25.73
N LEU A 108 17.73 9.76 25.05
CA LEU A 108 18.94 8.94 24.84
C LEU A 108 19.66 8.62 26.15
N TRP A 109 19.67 9.54 27.12
CA TRP A 109 20.14 9.25 28.47
C TRP A 109 19.39 8.07 29.09
N VAL A 110 18.05 8.10 29.05
CA VAL A 110 17.21 7.01 29.58
C VAL A 110 17.51 5.68 28.89
N ILE A 111 17.62 5.69 27.56
CA ILE A 111 17.85 4.48 26.76
C ILE A 111 19.25 3.90 26.99
N THR A 112 20.28 4.74 26.95
CA THR A 112 21.68 4.30 26.89
C THR A 112 22.35 4.24 28.25
N GLY A 113 21.89 5.03 29.23
CA GLY A 113 22.64 5.29 30.47
C GLY A 113 23.95 6.04 30.26
N ASN A 114 24.23 6.59 29.07
CA ASN A 114 25.45 7.33 28.80
C ASN A 114 25.32 8.77 29.30
N GLN A 115 26.10 9.09 30.33
CA GLN A 115 26.07 10.38 31.04
C GLN A 115 26.28 11.60 30.13
N ILE A 116 26.99 11.45 29.01
CA ILE A 116 27.21 12.55 28.05
C ILE A 116 25.89 13.12 27.54
N TYR A 117 24.87 12.29 27.30
CA TYR A 117 23.57 12.77 26.85
C TYR A 117 22.85 13.54 27.96
N ALA A 118 22.89 13.07 29.20
CA ALA A 118 22.35 13.81 30.34
C ALA A 118 23.06 15.15 30.51
N ASP A 119 24.39 15.18 30.41
CA ASP A 119 25.19 16.39 30.57
C ASP A 119 24.89 17.40 29.47
N LYS A 120 24.76 17.00 28.20
CA LYS A 120 24.34 17.91 27.12
C LYS A 120 22.95 18.50 27.36
N ALA A 121 21.98 17.68 27.77
CA ALA A 121 20.63 18.15 28.05
C ALA A 121 20.61 19.15 29.22
N LYS A 122 21.34 18.86 30.31
CA LYS A 122 21.53 19.77 31.45
C LYS A 122 22.19 21.07 31.04
N THR A 123 23.29 21.02 30.26
CA THR A 123 24.01 22.23 29.83
C THR A 123 23.10 23.16 29.02
N ILE A 124 22.30 22.61 28.10
CA ILE A 124 21.31 23.40 27.35
C ILE A 124 20.29 24.04 28.30
N LEU A 125 19.65 23.26 29.18
CA LEU A 125 18.63 23.78 30.11
C LEU A 125 19.20 24.83 31.08
N ASN A 126 20.41 24.61 31.58
CA ASN A 126 21.10 25.52 32.49
C ASN A 126 21.49 26.83 31.79
N SER A 127 21.92 26.74 30.53
CA SER A 127 22.24 27.93 29.72
C SER A 127 21.00 28.79 29.47
N TRP A 128 19.88 28.19 29.06
CA TRP A 128 18.65 28.96 28.84
C TRP A 128 18.05 29.50 30.14
N SER A 129 18.01 28.69 31.20
CA SER A 129 17.47 29.13 32.50
C SER A 129 18.33 30.17 33.20
N GLY A 130 19.62 30.26 32.87
CA GLY A 130 20.53 31.31 33.35
C GLY A 130 20.55 32.58 32.51
N THR A 131 19.96 32.58 31.30
CA THR A 131 20.09 33.70 30.36
C THR A 131 18.75 34.30 29.94
N LEU A 132 17.70 33.49 29.75
CA LEU A 132 16.42 33.95 29.19
C LEU A 132 15.72 34.94 30.13
N ASP A 133 15.39 36.11 29.59
CA ASP A 133 14.66 37.17 30.28
C ASP A 133 13.24 37.36 29.72
N SER A 134 13.04 37.32 28.40
CA SER A 134 11.70 37.44 27.80
C SER A 134 11.57 36.76 26.43
N ILE A 135 10.33 36.40 26.07
CA ILE A 135 9.94 35.92 24.74
C ILE A 135 8.94 36.92 24.18
N THR A 136 9.26 37.54 23.05
CA THR A 136 8.55 38.70 22.50
C THR A 136 8.18 38.52 21.03
N GLY A 137 7.44 39.48 20.46
CA GLY A 137 7.03 39.50 19.06
C GLY A 137 5.64 38.93 18.82
N GLY A 138 5.09 39.15 17.61
CA GLY A 138 3.72 38.76 17.28
C GLY A 138 3.43 37.26 17.44
N ALA A 139 4.43 36.41 17.21
CA ALA A 139 4.34 34.95 17.35
C ALA A 139 5.05 34.42 18.62
N ALA A 140 5.18 35.23 19.67
CA ALA A 140 5.78 34.85 20.95
C ALA A 140 5.11 33.61 21.57
N LYS A 141 3.76 33.55 21.54
CA LYS A 141 2.97 32.42 22.07
C LYS A 141 3.32 31.10 21.38
N LEU A 142 3.43 31.11 20.06
CA LEU A 142 3.85 29.95 19.27
C LEU A 142 5.26 29.49 19.66
N CYS A 143 6.17 30.44 19.83
CA CYS A 143 7.56 30.19 20.27
C CYS A 143 7.59 29.51 21.64
N ALA A 144 6.97 30.14 22.64
CA ALA A 144 6.92 29.64 24.01
C ALA A 144 6.20 28.28 24.12
N ALA A 145 5.10 28.09 23.37
CA ALA A 145 4.32 26.86 23.40
C ALA A 145 5.11 25.68 22.82
N TRP A 146 5.51 25.71 21.55
CA TRP A 146 6.15 24.55 20.93
C TRP A 146 7.54 24.26 21.51
N TYR A 147 8.37 25.30 21.70
CA TYR A 147 9.74 25.10 22.16
C TYR A 147 9.80 24.88 23.68
N GLY A 148 8.90 25.51 24.45
CA GLY A 148 8.79 25.24 25.88
C GLY A 148 8.45 23.78 26.19
N PHE A 149 7.68 23.12 25.32
CA PHE A 149 7.29 21.73 25.52
C PHE A 149 8.47 20.75 25.51
N GLY A 150 9.40 20.92 24.56
CA GLY A 150 10.60 20.08 24.49
C GLY A 150 11.50 20.29 25.71
N PHE A 151 11.70 21.54 26.14
CA PHE A 151 12.49 21.84 27.33
C PHE A 151 11.87 21.26 28.60
N VAL A 152 10.56 21.42 28.82
CA VAL A 152 9.92 20.95 30.06
C VAL A 152 9.88 19.43 30.15
N ASN A 153 9.71 18.73 29.02
CA ASN A 153 9.84 17.26 29.00
C ASN A 153 11.28 16.82 29.29
N ALA A 154 12.29 17.49 28.71
CA ALA A 154 13.69 17.18 29.00
C ALA A 154 14.01 17.37 30.50
N ALA A 155 13.55 18.49 31.07
CA ALA A 155 13.73 18.81 32.48
C ALA A 155 13.08 17.78 33.40
N GLU A 156 11.84 17.38 33.12
CA GLU A 156 11.12 16.34 33.88
C GLU A 156 11.87 15.00 33.84
N ILE A 157 12.29 14.56 32.65
CA ILE A 157 13.03 13.31 32.49
C ILE A 157 14.32 13.35 33.30
N LEU A 158 15.12 14.40 33.17
CA LEU A 158 16.40 14.52 33.88
C LEU A 158 16.23 14.52 35.40
N ARG A 159 15.21 15.23 35.91
CA ARG A 159 14.91 15.33 37.35
C ARG A 159 14.61 13.96 37.96
N TYR A 160 13.91 13.09 37.24
CA TYR A 160 13.40 11.81 37.77
C TYR A 160 14.13 10.56 37.25
N THR A 161 15.33 10.71 36.67
CA THR A 161 16.12 9.58 36.13
C THR A 161 17.57 9.55 36.62
N ASN A 162 17.84 10.04 37.84
CA ASN A 162 19.17 10.07 38.47
C ASN A 162 20.28 10.65 37.57
N SER A 163 19.96 11.68 36.77
CA SER A 163 20.89 12.30 35.82
C SER A 163 22.03 13.12 36.44
N GLY A 164 22.00 13.30 37.77
CA GLY A 164 22.90 14.20 38.51
C GLY A 164 22.62 15.69 38.29
N TRP A 165 21.39 16.07 37.89
CA TRP A 165 21.01 17.48 37.78
C TRP A 165 20.85 18.11 39.17
N SER A 166 21.53 19.23 39.42
CA SER A 166 21.59 19.83 40.76
C SER A 166 20.25 20.47 41.16
N THR A 167 19.90 20.43 42.44
CA THR A 167 18.68 21.06 42.97
C THR A 167 18.63 22.56 42.63
N THR A 168 19.77 23.26 42.71
CA THR A 168 19.86 24.69 42.37
C THR A 168 19.54 24.96 40.90
N ASP A 169 20.04 24.12 39.99
CA ASP A 169 19.75 24.26 38.57
C ASP A 169 18.29 23.90 38.25
N ILE A 170 17.73 22.89 38.92
CA ILE A 170 16.31 22.53 38.82
C ILE A 170 15.44 23.73 39.22
N GLN A 171 15.71 24.36 40.37
CA GLN A 171 14.99 25.54 40.84
C GLN A 171 15.09 26.73 39.86
N ARG A 172 16.25 26.89 39.21
CA ARG A 172 16.42 27.91 38.16
C ARG A 172 15.58 27.61 36.93
N ALA A 173 15.53 26.34 36.50
CA ALA A 173 14.66 25.92 35.41
C ALA A 173 13.17 26.08 35.75
N GLU A 174 12.74 25.72 36.97
CA GLU A 174 11.39 25.98 37.49
C GLU A 174 11.05 27.48 37.39
N SER A 175 11.98 28.35 37.79
CA SER A 175 11.83 29.81 37.70
C SER A 175 11.69 30.28 36.26
N MET A 176 12.49 29.76 35.33
CA MET A 176 12.37 30.06 33.90
C MET A 176 10.98 29.70 33.37
N PHE A 177 10.47 28.50 33.66
CA PHE A 177 9.14 28.11 33.20
C PHE A 177 8.03 28.93 33.84
N ARG A 178 8.11 29.19 35.14
CA ARG A 178 7.08 29.95 35.89
C ARG A 178 7.01 31.41 35.47
N TYR A 179 8.16 32.06 35.28
CA TYR A 179 8.20 33.52 35.11
C TYR A 179 8.47 33.97 33.67
N LYS A 180 9.03 33.11 32.81
CA LYS A 180 9.40 33.48 31.43
C LYS A 180 8.55 32.80 30.36
N PHE A 181 8.18 31.53 30.54
CA PHE A 181 7.32 30.80 29.60
C PHE A 181 5.83 30.94 29.92
N TYR A 182 5.43 30.65 31.16
CA TYR A 182 4.02 30.61 31.54
C TYR A 182 3.28 31.94 31.28
N PRO A 183 3.79 33.13 31.64
CA PRO A 183 3.08 34.39 31.41
C PRO A 183 2.81 34.69 29.93
N VAL A 184 3.64 34.16 29.02
CA VAL A 184 3.46 34.33 27.58
C VAL A 184 2.26 33.53 27.08
N ILE A 185 2.05 32.32 27.61
CA ILE A 185 1.02 31.37 27.16
C ILE A 185 -0.25 31.36 28.02
N GLU A 186 -0.21 31.95 29.22
CA GLU A 186 -1.32 32.09 30.17
C GLU A 186 -2.62 32.65 29.59
N PRO A 187 -2.61 33.63 28.66
CA PRO A 187 -3.84 34.17 28.08
C PRO A 187 -4.43 33.33 26.92
N PHE A 188 -3.82 32.21 26.54
CA PHE A 188 -4.17 31.41 25.35
C PHE A 188 -4.11 32.22 24.04
N GLN A 189 -4.25 31.58 22.87
CA GLN A 189 -4.27 32.28 21.58
C GLN A 189 -5.66 32.87 21.30
N GLY A 190 -6.68 32.01 21.25
CA GLY A 190 -8.08 32.36 21.04
C GLY A 190 -8.44 32.83 19.62
N GLY A 191 -9.51 32.26 19.04
CA GLY A 191 -10.22 32.75 17.85
C GLY A 191 -9.66 32.41 16.46
N TRP A 192 -8.37 32.08 16.34
CA TRP A 192 -7.68 31.78 15.07
C TRP A 192 -6.46 30.89 15.32
N ALA A 193 -6.01 30.14 14.30
CA ALA A 193 -4.87 29.23 14.36
C ALA A 193 -4.96 28.22 15.52
N GLY A 194 -6.02 27.39 15.53
CA GLY A 194 -6.33 26.47 16.62
C GLY A 194 -5.19 25.53 17.02
N ASN A 195 -4.26 25.22 16.12
CA ASN A 195 -3.08 24.41 16.47
C ASN A 195 -2.18 25.09 17.55
N TRP A 196 -2.16 26.43 17.65
CA TRP A 196 -1.40 27.16 18.67
C TRP A 196 -1.97 26.90 20.07
N ASP A 197 -3.29 26.92 20.20
CA ASP A 197 -3.98 26.64 21.47
C ASP A 197 -3.72 25.21 21.95
N THR A 198 -3.65 24.22 21.04
CA THR A 198 -3.30 22.83 21.41
C THR A 198 -1.88 22.74 21.98
N ALA A 199 -0.94 23.50 21.40
CA ALA A 199 0.43 23.57 21.88
C ALA A 199 0.53 24.30 23.23
N ILE A 200 -0.22 25.38 23.41
CA ILE A 200 -0.31 26.10 24.67
C ILE A 200 -0.84 25.16 25.77
N CYS A 201 -1.89 24.38 25.50
CA CYS A 201 -2.47 23.46 26.47
C CYS A 201 -1.46 22.42 26.96
N LYS A 202 -0.83 21.67 26.05
CA LYS A 202 0.16 20.64 26.42
C LYS A 202 1.35 21.23 27.17
N THR A 203 1.81 22.41 26.78
CA THR A 203 2.97 23.07 27.41
C THR A 203 2.62 23.62 28.78
N MET A 204 1.45 24.24 28.93
CA MET A 204 0.96 24.70 30.23
C MET A 204 0.75 23.53 31.19
N MET A 205 0.16 22.43 30.72
CA MET A 205 0.02 21.20 31.51
C MET A 205 1.39 20.64 31.91
N GLY A 206 2.35 20.57 30.98
CA GLY A 206 3.71 20.11 31.24
C GLY A 206 4.47 20.97 32.24
N ILE A 207 4.35 22.31 32.14
CA ILE A 207 4.91 23.26 33.11
C ILE A 207 4.29 23.02 34.49
N GLY A 208 2.96 22.92 34.57
CA GLY A 208 2.25 22.66 35.81
C GLY A 208 2.71 21.36 36.48
N VAL A 209 2.89 20.29 35.70
CA VAL A 209 3.49 19.04 36.20
C VAL A 209 4.90 19.30 36.70
N PHE A 210 5.85 19.73 35.86
CA PHE A 210 7.27 19.85 36.23
C PHE A 210 7.54 20.69 37.48
N ILE A 211 6.85 21.83 37.63
CA ILE A 211 7.00 22.72 38.79
C ILE A 211 6.04 22.39 39.94
N ASN A 212 5.29 21.28 39.82
CA ASN A 212 4.30 20.76 40.76
C ASN A 212 3.23 21.82 41.16
N ASP A 213 2.71 22.55 40.18
CA ASP A 213 1.67 23.57 40.32
C ASP A 213 0.34 23.09 39.72
N VAL A 214 -0.55 22.64 40.61
CA VAL A 214 -1.88 22.12 40.25
C VAL A 214 -2.74 23.18 39.57
N ALA A 215 -2.59 24.47 39.89
CA ALA A 215 -3.40 25.53 39.31
C ALA A 215 -3.03 25.75 37.83
N ILE A 216 -1.74 25.79 37.52
CA ILE A 216 -1.25 25.89 36.13
C ILE A 216 -1.65 24.65 35.32
N TYR A 217 -1.46 23.45 35.88
CA TYR A 217 -1.89 22.21 35.23
C TYR A 217 -3.40 22.20 34.95
N THR A 218 -4.19 22.54 35.97
CA THR A 218 -5.65 22.57 35.90
C THR A 218 -6.14 23.59 34.89
N ARG A 219 -5.49 24.75 34.76
CA ARG A 219 -5.84 25.77 33.76
C ARG A 219 -5.70 25.23 32.34
N GLY A 220 -4.55 24.62 32.00
CA GLY A 220 -4.33 24.03 30.67
C GLY A 220 -5.31 22.89 30.37
N ARG A 221 -5.50 22.00 31.34
CA ARG A 221 -6.46 20.88 31.24
C ARG A 221 -7.91 21.37 31.06
N ASN A 222 -8.32 22.39 31.81
CA ASN A 222 -9.68 22.94 31.73
C ASN A 222 -9.93 23.66 30.41
N TYR A 223 -8.93 24.30 29.83
CA TYR A 223 -9.07 24.90 28.52
C TYR A 223 -9.34 23.85 27.45
N LEU A 224 -8.68 22.68 27.50
CA LEU A 224 -8.93 21.56 26.58
C LEU A 224 -10.40 21.09 26.56
N TRP A 225 -11.11 21.26 27.69
CA TRP A 225 -12.53 20.98 27.86
C TRP A 225 -13.46 22.09 27.39
N SER A 226 -12.97 23.30 27.15
CA SER A 226 -13.83 24.46 26.89
C SER A 226 -14.62 24.31 25.60
N THR A 227 -15.91 24.69 25.68
CA THR A 227 -16.86 24.75 24.55
C THR A 227 -17.08 26.17 24.06
N THR A 228 -16.39 27.17 24.62
CA THR A 228 -16.51 28.57 24.18
C THR A 228 -16.01 28.71 22.74
N GLU A 229 -16.75 29.39 21.87
CA GLU A 229 -16.43 29.50 20.43
C GLU A 229 -15.06 30.12 20.15
N THR A 230 -14.59 30.99 21.04
CA THR A 230 -13.26 31.62 20.93
C THR A 230 -12.11 30.67 21.27
N ALA A 231 -12.36 29.47 21.79
CA ALA A 231 -11.33 28.49 22.13
C ALA A 231 -11.12 27.51 20.97
N SER A 232 -10.46 27.96 19.90
CA SER A 232 -10.40 27.22 18.63
C SER A 232 -9.55 25.93 18.68
N GLY A 233 -8.61 25.80 19.63
CA GLY A 233 -7.78 24.60 19.81
C GLY A 233 -8.21 23.64 20.91
N THR A 234 -9.48 23.61 21.29
CA THR A 234 -10.01 22.63 22.25
C THR A 234 -10.46 21.35 21.56
N LEU A 235 -10.62 20.24 22.29
CA LEU A 235 -11.15 19.02 21.68
C LEU A 235 -12.53 19.24 21.04
N ASN A 236 -13.38 20.06 21.66
CA ASN A 236 -14.73 20.31 21.14
C ASN A 236 -14.74 21.12 19.84
N ASN A 237 -13.88 22.14 19.73
CA ASN A 237 -13.93 23.13 18.65
C ASN A 237 -12.92 22.83 17.53
N TYR A 238 -11.79 22.19 17.86
CA TYR A 238 -10.78 21.84 16.87
C TYR A 238 -11.23 20.69 15.96
N ILE A 239 -12.05 19.75 16.48
CA ILE A 239 -12.54 18.58 15.74
C ILE A 239 -14.06 18.63 15.70
N TYR A 240 -14.64 18.64 14.50
CA TYR A 240 -16.08 18.80 14.33
C TYR A 240 -16.82 17.51 14.70
N PRO A 241 -17.90 17.59 15.51
CA PRO A 241 -18.53 16.43 16.17
C PRO A 241 -19.09 15.36 15.23
N THR A 242 -19.60 15.76 14.06
CA THR A 242 -20.30 14.84 13.15
C THR A 242 -19.39 14.27 12.07
N THR A 243 -18.43 15.07 11.62
CA THR A 243 -17.59 14.71 10.46
C THR A 243 -16.20 14.25 10.88
N GLY A 244 -15.66 14.70 12.01
CA GLY A 244 -14.24 14.57 12.36
C GLY A 244 -13.34 15.57 11.62
N GLN A 245 -13.92 16.45 10.79
CA GLN A 245 -13.17 17.52 10.13
C GLN A 245 -12.45 18.38 11.17
N CYS A 246 -11.20 18.70 10.90
CA CYS A 246 -10.40 19.52 11.80
C CYS A 246 -10.44 21.00 11.39
N PHE A 247 -10.25 21.88 12.36
CA PHE A 247 -10.28 23.33 12.19
C PHE A 247 -9.27 23.82 11.13
N GLU A 248 -8.12 23.16 11.00
CA GLU A 248 -7.07 23.51 10.03
C GLU A 248 -7.17 22.73 8.70
N SER A 249 -8.18 21.86 8.50
CA SER A 249 -8.23 20.96 7.33
C SER A 249 -8.26 21.70 5.97
N GLY A 250 -8.77 22.93 5.94
CA GLY A 250 -8.75 23.79 4.74
C GLY A 250 -7.42 24.50 4.48
N ARG A 251 -6.47 24.48 5.43
CA ARG A 251 -5.18 25.17 5.34
C ARG A 251 -4.11 24.28 4.69
N ASP A 252 -3.71 23.23 5.39
CA ASP A 252 -2.77 22.20 4.94
C ASP A 252 -2.79 21.00 5.91
N GLN A 253 -2.24 19.87 5.47
CA GLN A 253 -2.26 18.65 6.26
C GLN A 253 -1.22 18.61 7.38
N GLU A 254 -0.15 19.41 7.30
CA GLU A 254 0.84 19.49 8.38
C GLU A 254 0.23 20.18 9.62
N HIS A 255 -0.37 21.37 9.47
CA HIS A 255 -0.99 22.10 10.58
C HIS A 255 -2.20 21.37 11.17
N THR A 256 -2.96 20.65 10.32
CA THR A 256 -4.03 19.76 10.78
C THR A 256 -3.47 18.69 11.73
N GLN A 257 -2.43 18.00 11.29
CA GLN A 257 -1.79 16.95 12.07
C GLN A 257 -1.05 17.50 13.31
N MET A 258 -0.48 18.70 13.23
CA MET A 258 0.13 19.38 14.38
C MET A 258 -0.87 19.64 15.49
N GLY A 259 -2.07 20.14 15.16
CA GLY A 259 -3.10 20.38 16.17
C GLY A 259 -3.63 19.09 16.79
N ILE A 260 -3.89 18.05 15.98
CA ILE A 260 -4.31 16.74 16.52
C ILE A 260 -3.22 16.14 17.39
N GLY A 261 -1.96 16.22 16.96
CA GLY A 261 -0.83 15.77 17.75
C GLY A 261 -0.69 16.50 19.08
N GLY A 262 -0.89 17.82 19.09
CA GLY A 262 -0.90 18.62 20.32
C GLY A 262 -2.03 18.22 21.29
N LEU A 263 -3.23 17.94 20.76
CA LEU A 263 -4.34 17.40 21.54
C LEU A 263 -4.01 16.00 22.10
N ALA A 264 -3.39 15.13 21.29
CA ALA A 264 -3.01 13.79 21.70
C ALA A 264 -1.96 13.80 22.82
N GLU A 265 -0.93 14.65 22.71
CA GLU A 265 0.07 14.83 23.75
C GLU A 265 -0.54 15.41 25.04
N ALA A 266 -1.47 16.38 24.94
CA ALA A 266 -2.22 16.85 26.10
C ALA A 266 -3.06 15.74 26.76
N CYS A 267 -3.70 14.89 25.95
CA CYS A 267 -4.46 13.75 26.44
C CYS A 267 -3.57 12.73 27.16
N GLU A 268 -2.36 12.47 26.67
CA GLU A 268 -1.39 11.59 27.32
C GLU A 268 -0.91 12.14 28.66
N ILE A 269 -0.67 13.46 28.76
CA ILE A 269 -0.37 14.09 30.05
C ILE A 269 -1.55 13.90 31.02
N GLY A 270 -2.79 14.08 30.55
CA GLY A 270 -3.99 13.77 31.33
C GLY A 270 -3.99 12.33 31.84
N TYR A 271 -3.75 11.37 30.94
CA TYR A 271 -3.69 9.94 31.25
C TYR A 271 -2.63 9.63 32.32
N ASN A 272 -1.42 10.21 32.19
CA ASN A 272 -0.34 10.04 33.17
C ASN A 272 -0.66 10.67 34.54
N GLN A 273 -1.56 11.65 34.59
CA GLN A 273 -2.10 12.24 35.83
C GLN A 273 -3.40 11.56 36.30
N GLY A 274 -3.80 10.44 35.70
CA GLY A 274 -5.00 9.69 36.08
C GLY A 274 -6.33 10.29 35.61
N THR A 275 -6.31 11.22 34.66
CA THR A 275 -7.50 11.85 34.06
C THR A 275 -7.72 11.35 32.63
N ASP A 276 -8.89 10.74 32.34
CA ASP A 276 -9.21 10.27 30.99
C ASP A 276 -9.65 11.42 30.07
N LEU A 277 -8.67 12.10 29.46
CA LEU A 277 -8.91 13.12 28.44
C LEU A 277 -9.17 12.51 27.05
N TYR A 278 -8.69 11.29 26.79
CA TYR A 278 -8.93 10.58 25.53
C TYR A 278 -10.41 10.25 25.33
N GLY A 279 -11.14 9.95 26.41
CA GLY A 279 -12.57 9.62 26.39
C GLY A 279 -13.51 10.80 26.12
N LEU A 280 -13.00 12.03 26.13
CA LEU A 280 -13.85 13.22 26.08
C LEU A 280 -14.62 13.35 24.77
N PHE A 281 -15.83 13.90 24.89
CA PHE A 281 -16.74 14.16 23.78
C PHE A 281 -16.92 12.94 22.87
N SER A 282 -17.06 11.76 23.48
CA SER A 282 -17.23 10.47 22.82
C SER A 282 -16.02 10.07 21.95
N ASN A 283 -14.82 10.09 22.54
CA ASN A 283 -13.55 9.84 21.85
C ASN A 283 -13.30 10.80 20.67
N ARG A 284 -13.53 12.10 20.88
CA ARG A 284 -13.44 13.11 19.81
C ARG A 284 -12.06 13.16 19.16
N LEU A 285 -11.00 12.94 19.93
CA LEU A 285 -9.65 12.85 19.39
C LEU A 285 -9.51 11.71 18.37
N LEU A 286 -10.08 10.52 18.65
CA LEU A 286 -10.10 9.41 17.72
C LEU A 286 -10.87 9.76 16.44
N LEU A 287 -12.04 10.40 16.57
CA LEU A 287 -12.84 10.81 15.42
C LEU A 287 -12.05 11.73 14.46
N GLY A 288 -11.36 12.74 14.99
CA GLY A 288 -10.53 13.64 14.18
C GLY A 288 -9.28 12.97 13.61
N THR A 289 -8.68 12.05 14.38
CA THR A 289 -7.52 11.28 13.92
C THR A 289 -7.91 10.33 12.79
N GLU A 290 -9.04 9.61 12.90
CA GLU A 290 -9.57 8.73 11.85
C GLU A 290 -9.92 9.51 10.58
N TYR A 291 -10.58 10.66 10.70
CA TYR A 291 -10.88 11.53 9.58
C TYR A 291 -9.61 11.97 8.85
N THR A 292 -8.63 12.45 9.61
CA THR A 292 -7.37 12.97 9.07
C THR A 292 -6.51 11.86 8.47
N ALA A 293 -6.44 10.70 9.13
CA ALA A 293 -5.79 9.50 8.61
C ALA A 293 -6.43 9.08 7.29
N LYS A 294 -7.77 8.97 7.24
CA LYS A 294 -8.52 8.61 6.03
C LYS A 294 -8.19 9.55 4.87
N TYR A 295 -8.20 10.86 5.10
CA TYR A 295 -7.86 11.82 4.07
C TYR A 295 -6.40 11.70 3.62
N ASN A 296 -5.45 11.65 4.56
CA ASN A 296 -4.02 11.56 4.24
C ASN A 296 -3.62 10.24 3.56
N LEU A 297 -4.35 9.16 3.79
CA LEU A 297 -4.21 7.89 3.06
C LEU A 297 -4.74 7.91 1.62
N GLY A 298 -5.27 9.04 1.15
CA GLY A 298 -5.74 9.21 -0.23
C GLY A 298 -7.24 8.98 -0.45
N TYR A 299 -8.03 8.74 0.61
CA TYR A 299 -9.49 8.59 0.51
C TYR A 299 -10.22 9.94 0.53
N SER A 300 -11.45 9.97 0.03
CA SER A 300 -12.33 11.12 0.17
C SER A 300 -12.97 11.18 1.55
N VAL A 301 -13.16 12.39 2.06
CA VAL A 301 -13.83 12.68 3.34
C VAL A 301 -14.86 13.79 3.14
N PRO A 302 -15.96 13.82 3.92
CA PRO A 302 -16.88 14.94 3.87
C PRO A 302 -16.18 16.21 4.37
N TYR A 303 -16.35 17.33 3.67
CA TYR A 303 -15.79 18.61 4.08
C TYR A 303 -16.85 19.69 3.97
N THR A 304 -16.95 20.51 5.01
CA THR A 304 -17.77 21.72 5.05
C THR A 304 -16.85 22.93 5.13
N THR A 305 -17.23 24.03 4.48
CA THR A 305 -16.48 25.29 4.53
C THR A 305 -16.08 25.66 5.96
N ASN A 306 -14.80 25.94 6.16
CA ASN A 306 -14.27 26.44 7.42
C ASN A 306 -13.54 27.78 7.21
N HIS A 307 -12.86 28.26 8.26
CA HIS A 307 -12.11 29.52 8.25
C HIS A 307 -11.08 29.65 7.11
N TYR A 308 -10.55 28.53 6.61
CA TYR A 308 -9.50 28.48 5.58
C TYR A 308 -10.04 28.25 4.16
N GLY A 309 -11.35 28.07 4.01
CA GLY A 309 -12.00 28.00 2.69
C GLY A 309 -13.02 26.88 2.54
N SER A 310 -13.58 26.79 1.34
CA SER A 310 -14.63 25.84 0.95
C SER A 310 -14.13 24.49 0.45
N VAL A 311 -12.80 24.30 0.37
CA VAL A 311 -12.17 23.07 -0.10
C VAL A 311 -11.15 22.60 0.94
N ILE A 312 -11.10 21.30 1.21
CA ILE A 312 -10.06 20.68 2.03
C ILE A 312 -8.70 20.81 1.32
N SER A 313 -7.66 21.22 2.03
CA SER A 313 -6.35 21.45 1.41
C SER A 313 -5.67 20.13 1.01
N PRO A 314 -5.16 19.99 -0.23
CA PRO A 314 -4.36 18.85 -0.64
C PRO A 314 -2.88 18.99 -0.24
N ASP A 315 -2.46 20.13 0.30
CA ASP A 315 -1.06 20.40 0.59
C ASP A 315 -0.51 19.48 1.67
N LEU A 316 0.67 18.89 1.42
CA LEU A 316 1.35 17.92 2.29
C LEU A 316 0.53 16.65 2.58
N ARG A 317 -0.48 16.36 1.76
CA ARG A 317 -1.29 15.15 1.90
C ARG A 317 -0.46 13.89 1.67
N GLY A 318 -0.54 12.96 2.61
CA GLY A 318 0.20 11.70 2.57
C GLY A 318 1.52 11.71 3.35
N GLU A 319 1.91 12.88 3.88
CA GLU A 319 2.98 13.01 4.86
C GLU A 319 2.41 12.77 6.27
N PHE A 320 2.94 11.77 6.99
CA PHE A 320 2.42 11.38 8.30
C PHE A 320 3.29 11.90 9.43
N LEU A 321 2.68 12.68 10.33
CA LEU A 321 3.35 13.13 11.57
C LEU A 321 3.32 12.02 12.65
N PRO A 322 4.27 12.01 13.61
CA PRO A 322 4.54 10.87 14.51
C PRO A 322 3.46 10.57 15.57
N PHE A 323 2.40 11.39 15.69
CA PHE A 323 1.42 11.26 16.78
C PHE A 323 0.45 10.08 16.61
N TYR A 324 0.34 9.48 15.42
CA TYR A 324 -0.59 8.37 15.19
C TYR A 324 -0.29 7.16 16.09
N GLU A 325 0.98 6.89 16.38
CA GLU A 325 1.36 5.82 17.31
C GLU A 325 0.84 6.08 18.73
N LEU A 326 0.89 7.34 19.20
CA LEU A 326 0.36 7.71 20.51
C LEU A 326 -1.16 7.48 20.59
N VAL A 327 -1.90 7.92 19.57
CA VAL A 327 -3.36 7.74 19.51
C VAL A 327 -3.72 6.26 19.38
N TYR A 328 -3.06 5.54 18.48
CA TYR A 328 -3.25 4.11 18.27
C TYR A 328 -2.98 3.32 19.54
N ASN A 329 -1.90 3.66 20.25
CA ASN A 329 -1.54 2.99 21.48
C ASN A 329 -2.64 3.10 22.54
N HIS A 330 -3.21 4.29 22.74
CA HIS A 330 -4.32 4.46 23.68
C HIS A 330 -5.55 3.64 23.27
N TYR A 331 -6.09 3.88 22.07
CA TYR A 331 -7.39 3.30 21.69
C TYR A 331 -7.30 1.81 21.37
N VAL A 332 -6.22 1.34 20.75
CA VAL A 332 -6.08 -0.06 20.36
C VAL A 332 -5.39 -0.88 21.45
N ASN A 333 -4.20 -0.48 21.89
CA ASN A 333 -3.43 -1.32 22.82
C ASN A 333 -3.97 -1.26 24.26
N ARG A 334 -4.29 -0.06 24.76
CA ARG A 334 -4.78 0.11 26.15
C ARG A 334 -6.28 -0.15 26.28
N LYS A 335 -7.11 0.32 25.33
CA LYS A 335 -8.58 0.16 25.37
C LYS A 335 -9.11 -1.06 24.58
N GLY A 336 -8.28 -1.73 23.78
CA GLY A 336 -8.68 -2.93 23.03
C GLY A 336 -9.60 -2.68 21.83
N MET A 337 -9.67 -1.45 21.30
CA MET A 337 -10.52 -1.15 20.14
C MET A 337 -9.99 -1.78 18.85
N SER A 338 -10.90 -2.24 17.99
CA SER A 338 -10.57 -2.85 16.71
C SER A 338 -11.68 -2.61 15.68
N GLY A 339 -11.42 -2.93 14.41
CA GLY A 339 -12.40 -2.81 13.33
C GLY A 339 -12.54 -1.40 12.78
N GLU A 340 -13.76 -1.02 12.36
CA GLU A 340 -14.04 0.26 11.70
C GLU A 340 -13.69 1.52 12.54
N PRO A 341 -13.85 1.57 13.88
CA PRO A 341 -13.56 2.77 14.67
C PRO A 341 -12.10 3.25 14.70
N VAL A 342 -11.14 2.39 14.37
CA VAL A 342 -9.69 2.66 14.43
C VAL A 342 -8.97 2.33 13.13
N LYS A 343 -9.75 2.14 12.06
CA LYS A 343 -9.31 1.53 10.80
C LYS A 343 -8.23 2.33 10.11
N PHE A 344 -8.42 3.63 9.94
CA PHE A 344 -7.50 4.47 9.17
C PHE A 344 -6.29 4.84 10.01
N THR A 345 -6.44 5.07 11.31
CA THR A 345 -5.31 5.27 12.23
C THR A 345 -4.41 4.03 12.24
N LYS A 346 -5.01 2.82 12.30
CA LYS A 346 -4.27 1.56 12.21
C LYS A 346 -3.41 1.50 10.94
N MET A 347 -4.01 1.80 9.79
CA MET A 347 -3.28 1.77 8.52
C MET A 347 -2.12 2.76 8.49
N VAL A 348 -2.29 3.97 9.03
CA VAL A 348 -1.21 4.96 9.09
C VAL A 348 -0.08 4.45 9.97
N VAL A 349 -0.39 3.90 11.14
CA VAL A 349 0.61 3.30 12.03
C VAL A 349 1.35 2.14 11.35
N GLU A 350 0.62 1.22 10.70
CA GLU A 350 1.23 0.13 9.96
C GLU A 350 2.16 0.64 8.84
N LYS A 351 1.79 1.73 8.16
CA LYS A 351 2.63 2.38 7.15
C LYS A 351 3.90 2.98 7.75
N ILE A 352 3.78 3.74 8.84
CA ILE A 352 4.94 4.33 9.55
C ILE A 352 5.93 3.22 9.99
N ARG A 353 5.40 2.09 10.49
CA ARG A 353 6.19 0.94 10.92
C ARG A 353 6.87 0.22 9.76
N GLN A 354 6.16 0.01 8.64
CA GLN A 354 6.71 -0.60 7.41
C GLN A 354 7.86 0.22 6.82
N ASP A 355 7.78 1.55 6.93
CA ASP A 355 8.82 2.47 6.48
C ASP A 355 9.98 2.59 7.50
N ASN A 356 10.15 1.59 8.38
CA ASN A 356 11.15 1.51 9.45
C ASN A 356 11.15 2.77 10.34
N GLY A 357 9.97 3.20 10.77
CA GLY A 357 9.79 4.43 11.53
C GLY A 357 9.96 5.67 10.65
N GLY A 358 9.33 5.69 9.46
CA GLY A 358 9.44 6.75 8.43
C GLY A 358 8.94 8.14 8.85
N GLU A 359 8.63 8.32 10.13
CA GLU A 359 8.18 9.59 10.71
C GLU A 359 9.35 10.60 10.82
N ASN A 360 9.25 11.71 10.10
CA ASN A 360 10.18 12.82 10.23
C ASN A 360 9.81 13.63 11.47
N GLY A 361 10.69 13.63 12.47
CA GLY A 361 10.51 14.46 13.66
C GLY A 361 10.78 15.94 13.35
N THR A 362 9.75 16.77 13.32
CA THR A 362 9.87 18.23 13.29
C THR A 362 9.92 18.80 14.71
N ALA A 363 10.23 20.09 14.85
CA ALA A 363 10.39 20.82 16.11
C ALA A 363 9.15 20.93 17.02
N ILE A 364 8.07 20.26 16.65
CA ILE A 364 6.70 20.64 16.95
C ILE A 364 5.98 19.47 17.66
N LEU A 365 6.18 18.25 17.20
CA LEU A 365 5.68 17.03 17.86
C LEU A 365 6.86 16.18 18.29
N SER A 366 6.77 15.59 19.48
CA SER A 366 7.82 14.74 20.05
C SER A 366 7.99 13.50 19.15
N GLY A 367 8.84 13.61 18.12
CA GLY A 367 8.94 12.61 17.05
C GLY A 367 9.39 11.23 17.52
N TYR A 368 9.55 10.28 16.60
CA TYR A 368 9.93 8.89 16.93
C TYR A 368 8.79 8.08 17.60
N GLY A 369 7.54 8.29 17.19
CA GLY A 369 6.35 7.67 17.80
C GLY A 369 6.41 6.15 17.88
N SER A 370 7.01 5.47 16.90
CA SER A 370 7.19 4.02 16.91
C SER A 370 8.12 3.55 18.04
N LEU A 371 9.09 4.36 18.44
CA LEU A 371 9.95 4.10 19.60
C LEU A 371 9.25 4.54 20.88
N LEU A 372 8.69 5.75 20.87
CA LEU A 372 8.22 6.44 22.07
C LEU A 372 6.90 5.89 22.60
N PHE A 373 5.97 5.50 21.72
CA PHE A 373 4.58 5.25 22.10
C PHE A 373 4.04 3.88 21.69
N ASN A 374 4.78 3.11 20.88
CA ASN A 374 4.37 1.74 20.55
C ASN A 374 4.54 0.81 21.78
N GLU A 375 3.44 0.51 22.47
CA GLU A 375 3.38 -0.50 23.54
C GLU A 375 2.95 -1.88 23.03
N TYR A 376 2.74 -2.04 21.71
CA TYR A 376 2.27 -3.29 21.14
C TYR A 376 3.36 -4.36 21.19
N VAL A 377 3.22 -5.30 22.11
CA VAL A 377 3.72 -6.66 21.96
C VAL A 377 2.46 -7.49 21.84
N PHE A 378 2.25 -8.23 20.74
CA PHE A 378 1.10 -9.13 20.66
C PHE A 378 1.26 -10.21 21.75
N LYS A 379 0.65 -9.94 22.89
CA LYS A 379 0.51 -10.87 24.00
C LYS A 379 -0.96 -11.20 24.05
N TYR A 380 -1.34 -12.33 23.45
CA TYR A 380 -2.64 -12.92 23.74
C TYR A 380 -2.72 -13.11 25.26
N VAL A 381 -3.67 -12.43 25.91
CA VAL A 381 -3.92 -12.55 27.34
C VAL A 381 -4.85 -13.76 27.54
N PRO A 382 -4.39 -14.83 28.20
CA PRO A 382 -5.22 -16.02 28.40
C PRO A 382 -6.45 -15.73 29.26
N ALA A 383 -7.60 -16.25 28.85
CA ALA A 383 -8.83 -16.27 29.60
C ALA A 383 -9.07 -17.66 30.22
N ALA A 384 -9.84 -17.72 31.30
CA ALA A 384 -10.15 -19.00 31.94
C ALA A 384 -10.81 -19.96 30.95
N GLY A 385 -10.30 -21.19 30.85
CA GLY A 385 -10.74 -22.20 29.87
C GLY A 385 -10.02 -22.16 28.53
N ASP A 386 -9.05 -21.25 28.34
CA ASP A 386 -8.13 -21.31 27.21
C ASP A 386 -7.14 -22.46 27.37
N TYR A 387 -6.76 -23.08 26.26
CA TYR A 387 -5.80 -24.17 26.26
C TYR A 387 -4.50 -23.77 25.56
N ARG A 388 -3.38 -24.29 26.04
CA ARG A 388 -2.09 -24.23 25.34
C ARG A 388 -1.44 -25.61 25.25
N THR A 389 -0.60 -25.80 24.24
CA THR A 389 0.23 -27.00 24.10
C THR A 389 1.50 -26.88 24.94
N THR A 390 1.95 -27.98 25.55
CA THR A 390 3.13 -28.01 26.44
C THR A 390 4.30 -28.87 25.95
N GLY A 391 4.13 -29.65 24.89
CA GLY A 391 5.17 -30.58 24.42
C GLY A 391 5.20 -30.79 22.91
N LEU A 392 6.42 -31.06 22.42
CA LEU A 392 6.71 -31.56 21.08
C LEU A 392 6.22 -33.00 20.97
N SER A 393 5.18 -33.28 20.18
CA SER A 393 4.89 -34.65 19.77
C SER A 393 4.46 -34.71 18.32
N SER A 394 4.81 -35.82 17.67
CA SER A 394 4.32 -36.19 16.33
C SER A 394 2.82 -36.55 16.34
N SER A 395 2.21 -36.68 17.52
CA SER A 395 0.79 -36.96 17.71
C SER A 395 0.20 -36.31 18.98
N MET A 396 -0.61 -35.27 18.83
CA MET A 396 -1.42 -34.70 19.93
C MET A 396 -2.66 -35.58 20.17
N GLY A 397 -2.89 -36.04 21.41
CA GLY A 397 -4.04 -36.91 21.70
C GLY A 397 -4.41 -37.11 23.17
N THR A 398 -3.56 -36.73 24.13
CA THR A 398 -3.80 -36.93 25.57
C THR A 398 -3.94 -35.60 26.31
N PRO A 399 -4.85 -35.47 27.30
CA PRO A 399 -5.03 -34.23 28.08
C PRO A 399 -3.73 -33.70 28.70
N SER A 400 -2.82 -34.59 29.11
CA SER A 400 -1.52 -34.25 29.72
C SER A 400 -0.57 -33.43 28.82
N GLN A 401 -0.84 -33.36 27.51
CA GLN A 401 -0.07 -32.56 26.55
C GLN A 401 -0.58 -31.10 26.45
N PHE A 402 -1.61 -30.77 27.21
CA PHE A 402 -2.20 -29.45 27.26
C PHE A 402 -2.14 -28.89 28.67
N GLU A 403 -2.13 -27.57 28.74
CA GLU A 403 -2.51 -26.86 29.96
C GLU A 403 -3.77 -26.06 29.67
N VAL A 404 -4.64 -25.98 30.68
CA VAL A 404 -5.81 -25.12 30.70
C VAL A 404 -5.51 -23.93 31.61
N PHE A 405 -5.88 -22.73 31.18
CA PHE A 405 -5.74 -21.54 31.98
C PHE A 405 -6.88 -21.48 33.01
N THR A 406 -6.58 -21.50 34.29
CA THR A 406 -7.54 -21.44 35.39
C THR A 406 -6.97 -20.62 36.54
N ASN A 407 -7.80 -19.77 37.16
CA ASN A 407 -7.41 -18.95 38.32
C ASN A 407 -6.14 -18.09 38.12
N GLY A 408 -5.84 -17.70 36.89
CA GLY A 408 -4.65 -16.90 36.56
C GLY A 408 -3.39 -17.72 36.26
N ASP A 409 -3.44 -19.03 36.37
CA ASP A 409 -2.32 -19.94 36.15
C ASP A 409 -2.63 -20.98 35.06
N TRP A 410 -1.57 -21.49 34.44
CA TRP A 410 -1.66 -22.64 33.54
C TRP A 410 -1.48 -23.91 34.35
N VAL A 411 -2.45 -24.82 34.25
CA VAL A 411 -2.42 -26.11 34.94
C VAL A 411 -2.58 -27.23 33.93
N THR A 412 -1.91 -28.36 34.14
CA THR A 412 -2.01 -29.52 33.25
C THR A 412 -3.46 -29.92 33.08
N ALA A 413 -3.91 -30.04 31.83
CA ALA A 413 -5.29 -30.41 31.54
C ALA A 413 -5.51 -31.88 31.90
N THR A 414 -6.60 -32.14 32.61
CA THR A 414 -7.05 -33.48 32.99
C THR A 414 -8.14 -34.01 32.05
N THR A 415 -8.70 -33.14 31.20
CA THR A 415 -9.78 -33.45 30.25
C THR A 415 -9.39 -33.12 28.81
N ALA A 416 -9.98 -33.83 27.84
CA ALA A 416 -9.75 -33.58 26.42
C ALA A 416 -10.31 -32.23 25.96
N LEU A 417 -9.73 -31.66 24.90
CA LEU A 417 -10.19 -30.40 24.30
C LEU A 417 -11.63 -30.51 23.77
N GLY A 418 -12.51 -29.61 24.21
CA GLY A 418 -13.87 -29.46 23.67
C GLY A 418 -13.90 -28.68 22.35
N LEU A 419 -14.96 -28.87 21.55
CA LEU A 419 -15.13 -28.32 20.19
C LEU A 419 -15.36 -26.79 20.10
N THR A 420 -15.09 -26.01 21.16
CA THR A 420 -15.42 -24.58 21.25
C THR A 420 -14.36 -23.74 22.00
N THR A 421 -13.14 -24.25 22.16
CA THR A 421 -12.09 -23.59 22.97
C THR A 421 -11.14 -22.74 22.13
N ASN A 422 -10.43 -21.81 22.77
CA ASN A 422 -9.26 -21.17 22.17
C ASN A 422 -8.04 -22.08 22.36
N LEU A 423 -7.21 -22.22 21.33
CA LEU A 423 -5.97 -22.98 21.40
C LEU A 423 -4.76 -22.10 21.07
N LEU A 424 -3.77 -22.13 21.96
CA LEU A 424 -2.47 -21.53 21.77
C LEU A 424 -1.43 -22.62 21.49
N VAL A 425 -0.82 -22.55 20.32
CA VAL A 425 0.28 -23.43 19.92
C VAL A 425 1.59 -22.75 20.30
N ARG A 426 2.39 -23.42 21.13
CA ARG A 426 3.63 -22.90 21.71
C ARG A 426 4.78 -23.89 21.55
N ASN A 427 6.01 -23.37 21.45
CA ASN A 427 7.28 -24.11 21.50
C ASN A 427 7.47 -25.21 20.43
N GLY A 428 8.01 -24.84 19.26
CA GLY A 428 8.51 -25.78 18.24
C GLY A 428 7.42 -26.63 17.55
N GLN A 429 7.79 -27.80 16.99
CA GLN A 429 6.88 -28.64 16.19
C GLN A 429 5.65 -29.09 17.01
N SER A 430 4.46 -28.57 16.71
CA SER A 430 3.20 -29.11 17.27
C SER A 430 2.41 -29.78 16.16
N ALA A 431 2.30 -31.11 16.20
CA ALA A 431 1.51 -31.89 15.23
C ALA A 431 0.14 -32.26 15.80
N LEU A 432 -0.92 -31.65 15.26
CA LEU A 432 -2.28 -32.10 15.55
C LEU A 432 -2.49 -33.46 14.87
N ALA A 433 -2.66 -34.53 15.64
CA ALA A 433 -2.99 -35.87 15.13
C ALA A 433 -4.38 -36.32 15.59
N ALA A 434 -5.03 -37.07 14.71
CA ALA A 434 -6.27 -37.84 14.90
C ALA A 434 -7.54 -37.05 15.30
N GLY A 435 -8.33 -36.72 14.27
CA GLY A 435 -9.76 -36.37 14.33
C GLY A 435 -10.09 -34.94 13.94
N THR A 436 -11.29 -34.74 13.36
CA THR A 436 -11.86 -33.40 13.11
C THR A 436 -11.95 -32.65 14.44
N ARG A 437 -11.25 -31.51 14.57
CA ARG A 437 -11.30 -30.65 15.76
C ARG A 437 -11.87 -29.29 15.33
N ASN A 438 -12.83 -28.78 16.09
CA ASN A 438 -13.37 -27.43 15.91
C ASN A 438 -12.87 -26.56 17.07
N LEU A 439 -12.18 -25.47 16.75
CA LEU A 439 -11.66 -24.47 17.68
C LEU A 439 -12.48 -23.20 17.54
N LYS A 440 -12.52 -22.40 18.61
CA LYS A 440 -13.08 -21.05 18.57
C LYS A 440 -12.09 -20.07 17.95
N ASN A 441 -10.90 -19.96 18.54
CA ASN A 441 -9.76 -19.22 17.98
C ASN A 441 -8.50 -20.10 18.00
N LEU A 442 -7.58 -19.86 17.08
CA LEU A 442 -6.27 -20.52 17.02
C LEU A 442 -5.16 -19.46 17.00
N ILE A 443 -4.24 -19.53 17.96
CA ILE A 443 -3.06 -18.66 18.00
C ILE A 443 -1.82 -19.54 17.83
N VAL A 444 -1.00 -19.26 16.82
CA VAL A 444 0.25 -19.98 16.55
C VAL A 444 1.44 -19.09 16.90
N GLY A 445 2.24 -19.53 17.88
CA GLY A 445 3.37 -18.80 18.44
C GLY A 445 3.11 -18.28 19.86
N GLU A 446 4.09 -18.43 20.76
CA GLU A 446 4.25 -17.59 21.94
C GLU A 446 5.66 -16.98 21.94
N GLY A 447 5.74 -15.68 21.71
CA GLY A 447 6.98 -14.92 21.62
C GLY A 447 7.34 -14.56 20.18
N ASP A 448 8.15 -13.53 20.02
CA ASP A 448 8.64 -13.10 18.72
C ASP A 448 9.61 -14.18 18.21
N GLY A 449 9.23 -14.94 17.18
CA GLY A 449 10.14 -15.85 16.48
C GLY A 449 11.33 -15.08 15.88
N ALA A 450 12.45 -15.77 15.67
CA ALA A 450 13.61 -15.16 15.03
C ALA A 450 13.41 -15.09 13.51
N VAL A 451 13.95 -14.04 12.88
CA VAL A 451 13.92 -13.88 11.42
C VAL A 451 15.34 -14.09 10.90
N LEU A 452 15.50 -15.14 10.10
CA LEU A 452 16.79 -15.52 9.53
C LEU A 452 16.72 -15.45 8.00
N ARG A 453 17.80 -14.99 7.37
CA ARG A 453 17.96 -14.99 5.91
C ARG A 453 19.10 -15.89 5.49
N ALA A 454 18.80 -16.89 4.68
CA ALA A 454 19.82 -17.71 4.05
C ALA A 454 20.49 -16.98 2.88
N GLN A 455 21.80 -17.13 2.76
CA GLN A 455 22.55 -16.82 1.56
C GLN A 455 22.89 -18.12 0.85
N VAL A 456 22.70 -18.14 -0.47
CA VAL A 456 23.01 -19.29 -1.31
C VAL A 456 24.19 -18.95 -2.21
N ASN A 457 25.20 -19.80 -2.20
CA ASN A 457 26.34 -19.74 -3.09
C ASN A 457 26.57 -21.12 -3.71
N ALA A 458 26.73 -21.16 -5.03
CA ALA A 458 26.96 -22.37 -5.82
C ALA A 458 25.99 -23.54 -5.49
N GLY A 459 24.72 -23.23 -5.21
CA GLY A 459 23.72 -24.25 -4.90
C GLY A 459 23.69 -24.74 -3.45
N THR A 460 24.40 -24.08 -2.53
CA THR A 460 24.48 -24.45 -1.11
C THR A 460 24.17 -23.25 -0.22
N VAL A 461 23.56 -23.46 0.94
CA VAL A 461 23.40 -22.40 1.96
C VAL A 461 24.77 -22.12 2.58
N SER A 462 25.33 -20.97 2.25
CA SER A 462 26.69 -20.60 2.68
C SER A 462 26.70 -19.76 3.96
N ALA A 463 25.60 -19.07 4.26
CA ALA A 463 25.47 -18.27 5.47
C ALA A 463 24.02 -18.12 5.92
N LEU A 464 23.84 -17.88 7.21
CA LEU A 464 22.57 -17.52 7.82
C LEU A 464 22.73 -16.18 8.55
N ASN A 465 22.07 -15.16 8.03
CA ASN A 465 22.06 -13.84 8.64
C ASN A 465 20.90 -13.75 9.62
N ILE A 466 21.20 -13.46 10.89
CA ILE A 466 20.21 -13.11 11.89
C ILE A 466 19.73 -11.70 11.57
N VAL A 467 18.52 -11.59 11.02
CA VAL A 467 17.88 -10.30 10.74
C VAL A 467 17.21 -9.80 12.00
N GLU A 468 16.57 -10.72 12.72
CA GLU A 468 16.06 -10.47 14.07
C GLU A 468 16.34 -11.69 14.96
N PRO A 469 16.90 -11.47 16.16
CA PRO A 469 17.29 -12.56 17.04
C PRO A 469 16.10 -13.27 17.71
N GLY A 470 14.90 -12.68 17.68
CA GLY A 470 13.71 -13.19 18.35
C GLY A 470 13.71 -12.97 19.87
N ASN A 471 12.57 -13.29 20.49
CA ASN A 471 12.31 -13.24 21.93
C ASN A 471 11.68 -14.57 22.36
N LEU A 472 12.49 -15.60 22.29
CA LEU A 472 12.13 -17.00 22.24
C LEU A 472 11.91 -17.58 23.63
N SER A 473 10.80 -18.30 23.80
CA SER A 473 10.46 -19.05 25.02
C SER A 473 11.00 -20.50 25.00
N SER A 474 11.61 -20.91 23.89
CA SER A 474 12.38 -22.16 23.69
C SER A 474 13.36 -21.96 22.52
N ILE A 475 14.46 -22.71 22.46
CA ILE A 475 15.39 -22.66 21.30
C ILE A 475 14.84 -23.62 20.21
N PRO A 476 14.36 -23.12 19.07
CA PRO A 476 13.76 -23.97 18.04
C PRO A 476 14.83 -24.67 17.20
N ALA A 477 14.50 -25.82 16.64
CA ALA A 477 15.25 -26.38 15.52
C ALA A 477 15.06 -25.50 14.28
N LEU A 478 16.13 -25.32 13.50
CA LEU A 478 16.04 -24.59 12.23
C LEU A 478 15.55 -25.51 11.13
N SER A 479 14.64 -25.03 10.30
CA SER A 479 14.16 -25.75 9.12
C SER A 479 14.30 -24.87 7.88
N PHE A 480 14.80 -25.46 6.80
CA PHE A 480 15.04 -24.80 5.52
C PHE A 480 14.00 -25.26 4.50
N VAL A 481 13.30 -24.33 3.89
CA VAL A 481 12.20 -24.63 2.96
C VAL A 481 12.25 -23.77 1.72
N ASN A 482 11.64 -24.23 0.62
CA ASN A 482 11.46 -23.47 -0.61
C ASN A 482 12.76 -22.96 -1.26
N GLY A 483 13.81 -23.80 -1.23
CA GLY A 483 15.11 -23.52 -1.84
C GLY A 483 15.19 -23.72 -3.36
N GLY A 484 14.10 -24.19 -3.99
CA GLY A 484 14.06 -24.58 -5.40
C GLY A 484 15.00 -25.75 -5.72
N GLN A 485 15.12 -26.70 -4.80
CA GLN A 485 16.02 -27.85 -4.91
C GLN A 485 15.43 -28.93 -5.83
N ALA A 486 16.27 -29.54 -6.67
CA ALA A 486 15.86 -30.67 -7.51
C ALA A 486 15.70 -31.96 -6.69
N THR A 487 14.89 -32.90 -7.17
CA THR A 487 14.71 -34.23 -6.56
C THR A 487 16.05 -34.92 -6.31
N GLY A 488 16.26 -35.45 -5.09
CA GLY A 488 17.54 -36.06 -4.67
C GLY A 488 18.55 -35.09 -4.04
N SER A 489 18.22 -33.80 -3.91
CA SER A 489 19.03 -32.81 -3.19
C SER A 489 18.98 -33.00 -1.66
N THR A 490 20.01 -32.51 -0.96
CA THR A 490 20.09 -32.54 0.51
C THR A 490 19.74 -31.18 1.11
N SER A 491 18.95 -31.15 2.19
CA SER A 491 18.65 -29.90 2.90
C SER A 491 19.83 -29.42 3.74
N ALA A 492 19.97 -28.10 3.88
CA ALA A 492 20.91 -27.51 4.82
C ALA A 492 20.57 -27.92 6.26
N VAL A 493 21.61 -28.05 7.09
CA VAL A 493 21.50 -28.41 8.51
C VAL A 493 22.27 -27.37 9.31
N ALA A 494 21.55 -26.64 10.15
CA ALA A 494 22.13 -25.61 11.02
C ALA A 494 21.53 -25.69 12.42
N THR A 495 22.35 -25.31 13.42
CA THR A 495 21.98 -25.35 14.84
C THR A 495 22.24 -23.98 15.46
N ILE A 496 21.30 -23.50 16.28
CA ILE A 496 21.52 -22.31 17.11
C ILE A 496 22.53 -22.70 18.19
N THR A 497 23.73 -22.10 18.16
CA THR A 497 24.82 -22.43 19.07
C THR A 497 24.89 -21.52 20.29
N SER A 498 24.39 -20.29 20.16
CA SER A 498 24.36 -19.34 21.28
C SER A 498 23.14 -18.42 21.20
N VAL A 499 22.65 -18.04 22.39
CA VAL A 499 21.59 -17.08 22.62
C VAL A 499 21.97 -16.10 23.74
N LYS A 500 21.22 -15.00 23.86
CA LYS A 500 21.32 -14.02 24.96
C LYS A 500 19.94 -13.77 25.57
N VAL A 501 19.86 -13.38 26.85
CA VAL A 501 18.58 -13.06 27.50
C VAL A 501 18.02 -11.76 26.91
N THR A 502 16.83 -11.82 26.33
CA THR A 502 16.18 -10.67 25.69
C THR A 502 14.91 -10.22 26.40
N GLY A 503 14.38 -11.04 27.32
CA GLY A 503 13.19 -10.69 28.07
C GLY A 503 12.87 -11.67 29.20
N ALA A 504 11.76 -11.40 29.86
CA ALA A 504 11.18 -12.29 30.86
C ALA A 504 9.65 -12.22 30.79
N ASP A 505 9.00 -13.36 31.02
CA ASP A 505 7.54 -13.44 31.18
C ASP A 505 7.19 -13.65 32.64
N ILE A 506 6.36 -12.76 33.18
CA ILE A 506 5.77 -12.95 34.51
C ILE A 506 4.58 -13.89 34.36
N LYS A 507 4.71 -15.10 34.92
CA LYS A 507 3.64 -16.10 34.96
C LYS A 507 2.72 -15.88 36.17
N ASN A 508 3.29 -15.48 37.30
CA ASN A 508 2.54 -15.03 38.47
C ASN A 508 3.21 -13.79 39.06
N ARG A 509 2.43 -12.75 39.33
CA ARG A 509 2.92 -11.47 39.86
C ARG A 509 3.24 -11.51 41.36
N GLY A 510 2.75 -12.54 42.05
CA GLY A 510 2.84 -12.70 43.49
C GLY A 510 2.14 -11.59 44.29
N SER A 511 2.39 -11.55 45.59
CA SER A 511 1.83 -10.55 46.52
C SER A 511 2.79 -10.22 47.67
N GLY A 512 2.61 -9.06 48.29
CA GLY A 512 3.40 -8.60 49.44
C GLY A 512 4.77 -8.02 49.10
N TYR A 513 5.13 -7.89 47.81
CA TYR A 513 6.42 -7.33 47.42
C TYR A 513 6.46 -5.82 47.66
N THR A 514 7.47 -5.36 48.38
CA THR A 514 7.92 -3.95 48.36
C THR A 514 9.26 -3.80 47.67
N ASN A 515 10.04 -4.89 47.59
CA ASN A 515 11.25 -5.02 46.78
C ASN A 515 11.38 -6.47 46.27
N ALA A 516 11.84 -6.65 45.03
CA ALA A 516 12.03 -7.96 44.42
C ALA A 516 13.36 -8.01 43.65
N GLY A 517 14.19 -9.01 43.97
CA GLY A 517 15.41 -9.36 43.24
C GLY A 517 15.13 -10.41 42.16
N VAL A 518 15.86 -10.32 41.04
CA VAL A 518 15.73 -11.25 39.91
C VAL A 518 17.11 -11.80 39.58
N THR A 519 17.23 -13.12 39.56
CA THR A 519 18.50 -13.81 39.25
C THR A 519 18.30 -14.83 38.13
N PHE A 520 19.31 -14.96 37.27
CA PHE A 520 19.36 -15.95 36.19
C PHE A 520 20.37 -17.03 36.55
N SER A 521 20.02 -18.29 36.33
CA SER A 521 20.90 -19.44 36.58
C SER A 521 20.70 -20.53 35.53
N GLY A 522 21.71 -21.38 35.34
CA GLY A 522 21.68 -22.42 34.31
C GLY A 522 21.80 -21.83 32.89
N GLY A 523 21.40 -22.60 31.88
CA GLY A 523 21.42 -22.14 30.49
C GLY A 523 22.81 -22.19 29.79
N GLY A 524 23.87 -22.54 30.51
CA GLY A 524 25.26 -22.62 30.00
C GLY A 524 26.00 -21.28 29.91
N GLY A 525 25.28 -20.14 29.98
CA GLY A 525 25.84 -18.79 29.89
C GLY A 525 25.96 -18.09 31.25
N SER A 526 26.35 -16.81 31.21
CA SER A 526 26.48 -15.99 32.43
C SER A 526 26.22 -14.50 32.18
N GLY A 527 26.15 -13.71 33.25
CA GLY A 527 26.11 -12.25 33.19
C GLY A 527 24.74 -11.62 32.90
N ALA A 528 23.67 -12.41 32.80
CA ALA A 528 22.33 -11.84 32.64
C ALA A 528 21.86 -11.25 33.98
N THR A 529 21.33 -10.03 33.95
CA THR A 529 20.79 -9.33 35.12
C THR A 529 19.47 -8.65 34.76
N ALA A 530 18.57 -8.52 35.74
CA ALA A 530 17.30 -7.84 35.57
C ALA A 530 16.85 -7.14 36.86
N THR A 531 15.95 -6.16 36.73
CA THR A 531 15.30 -5.45 37.82
C THR A 531 13.79 -5.69 37.77
N ALA A 532 13.17 -6.04 38.89
CA ALA A 532 11.73 -6.12 38.99
C ALA A 532 11.10 -4.75 39.28
N ILE A 533 10.04 -4.39 38.57
CA ILE A 533 9.21 -3.22 38.88
C ILE A 533 8.06 -3.68 39.76
N VAL A 534 7.92 -3.11 40.95
CA VAL A 534 6.90 -3.48 41.94
C VAL A 534 5.91 -2.33 42.13
N SER A 535 4.62 -2.63 42.13
CA SER A 535 3.56 -1.67 42.47
C SER A 535 2.42 -2.37 43.21
N ASN A 536 1.88 -1.72 44.24
CA ASN A 536 0.77 -2.22 45.05
C ASN A 536 0.96 -3.66 45.55
N GLY A 537 2.18 -4.00 46.00
CA GLY A 537 2.48 -5.33 46.53
C GLY A 537 2.78 -6.40 45.48
N LYS A 538 2.80 -6.08 44.18
CA LYS A 538 2.89 -7.05 43.08
C LYS A 538 4.01 -6.70 42.10
N ILE A 539 4.61 -7.71 41.48
CA ILE A 539 5.57 -7.51 40.39
C ILE A 539 4.78 -7.17 39.11
N MET A 540 5.03 -5.98 38.59
CA MET A 540 4.37 -5.43 37.42
C MET A 540 5.17 -5.68 36.15
N ASP A 541 6.50 -5.68 36.25
CA ASP A 541 7.40 -5.93 35.11
C ASP A 541 8.76 -6.49 35.54
N ILE A 542 9.50 -7.08 34.60
CA ILE A 542 10.88 -7.54 34.77
C ILE A 542 11.72 -6.93 33.63
N VAL A 543 12.56 -5.98 33.98
CA VAL A 543 13.41 -5.25 33.02
C VAL A 543 14.78 -5.90 32.96
N ILE A 544 15.15 -6.45 31.80
CA ILE A 544 16.50 -6.98 31.58
C ILE A 544 17.48 -5.81 31.54
N THR A 545 18.45 -5.82 32.46
CA THR A 545 19.48 -4.78 32.59
C THR A 545 20.81 -5.19 31.95
N ASN A 546 21.06 -6.49 31.84
CA ASN A 546 22.14 -7.05 31.03
C ASN A 546 21.64 -8.38 30.43
N SER A 547 21.81 -8.56 29.13
CA SER A 547 21.41 -9.78 28.42
C SER A 547 22.30 -10.99 28.71
N GLY A 548 23.50 -10.75 29.25
CA GLY A 548 24.55 -11.77 29.37
C GLY A 548 24.96 -12.36 28.02
N SER A 549 25.76 -13.42 28.05
CA SER A 549 26.27 -14.09 26.84
C SER A 549 26.59 -15.56 27.08
N GLY A 550 26.76 -16.31 25.99
CA GLY A 550 27.18 -17.70 26.00
C GLY A 550 26.11 -18.70 26.43
N TYR A 551 24.83 -18.29 26.47
CA TYR A 551 23.76 -19.22 26.80
C TYR A 551 23.53 -20.18 25.62
N THR A 552 23.48 -21.47 25.89
CA THR A 552 23.17 -22.54 24.93
C THR A 552 21.78 -23.13 25.15
N SER A 553 21.12 -22.76 26.25
CA SER A 553 19.74 -23.07 26.60
C SER A 553 19.12 -21.93 27.41
N ILE A 554 17.80 -21.92 27.59
CA ILE A 554 17.12 -20.84 28.31
C ILE A 554 17.47 -20.91 29.81
N PRO A 555 17.99 -19.82 30.41
CA PRO A 555 18.28 -19.80 31.84
C PRO A 555 17.00 -19.79 32.68
N THR A 556 17.08 -20.38 33.88
CA THR A 556 16.02 -20.34 34.89
C THR A 556 16.04 -18.98 35.59
N VAL A 557 14.86 -18.42 35.88
CA VAL A 557 14.72 -17.15 36.62
C VAL A 557 14.23 -17.43 38.03
N SER A 558 14.92 -16.89 39.02
CA SER A 558 14.48 -16.91 40.43
C SER A 558 14.17 -15.50 40.90
N VAL A 559 13.00 -15.35 41.52
CA VAL A 559 12.56 -14.10 42.16
C VAL A 559 12.71 -14.24 43.67
N THR A 560 13.40 -13.29 44.28
CA THR A 560 13.62 -13.23 45.74
C THR A 560 13.06 -11.92 46.30
N GLY A 561 12.68 -11.86 47.57
CA GLY A 561 12.21 -10.62 48.20
C GLY A 561 11.32 -10.89 49.40
N ASN A 562 10.61 -9.85 49.84
CA ASN A 562 9.68 -9.93 50.97
C ASN A 562 8.26 -10.39 50.59
N GLY A 563 7.95 -10.49 49.30
CA GLY A 563 6.70 -11.06 48.81
C GLY A 563 6.79 -12.56 48.55
N THR A 564 5.66 -13.16 48.17
CA THR A 564 5.56 -14.60 47.86
C THR A 564 4.79 -14.85 46.57
N GLY A 565 4.96 -16.05 45.99
CA GLY A 565 4.16 -16.54 44.87
C GLY A 565 4.47 -15.93 43.49
N ALA A 566 5.58 -15.19 43.34
CA ALA A 566 5.97 -14.70 42.02
C ALA A 566 6.62 -15.83 41.20
N ALA A 567 6.25 -15.93 39.93
CA ALA A 567 6.81 -16.91 39.00
C ALA A 567 7.18 -16.20 37.69
N VAL A 568 8.41 -16.37 37.23
CA VAL A 568 8.97 -15.70 36.05
C VAL A 568 9.75 -16.71 35.21
N SER A 569 9.70 -16.59 33.89
CA SER A 569 10.54 -17.36 32.95
C SER A 569 11.34 -16.44 32.04
N ALA A 570 12.58 -16.81 31.70
CA ALA A 570 13.41 -16.03 30.78
C ALA A 570 12.96 -16.22 29.32
N LYS A 571 13.29 -15.24 28.49
CA LYS A 571 13.24 -15.31 27.03
C LYS A 571 14.60 -14.98 26.46
N VAL A 572 14.92 -15.59 25.32
CA VAL A 572 16.24 -15.49 24.69
C VAL A 572 16.17 -15.10 23.22
N GLY A 573 17.20 -14.44 22.72
CA GLY A 573 17.38 -14.14 21.30
C GLY A 573 18.62 -14.83 20.74
N ILE A 574 18.56 -15.30 19.50
CA ILE A 574 19.64 -15.96 18.78
C ILE A 574 20.82 -14.98 18.62
N THR A 575 22.01 -15.42 18.99
CA THR A 575 23.24 -14.65 18.74
C THR A 575 24.18 -15.34 17.75
N GLU A 576 24.11 -16.67 17.67
CA GLU A 576 25.00 -17.43 16.81
C GLU A 576 24.33 -18.69 16.26
N ILE A 577 24.63 -19.00 15.01
CA ILE A 577 24.15 -20.18 14.29
C ILE A 577 25.34 -20.84 13.61
N SER A 578 25.47 -22.15 13.75
CA SER A 578 26.46 -22.95 13.03
C SER A 578 25.79 -23.77 11.94
N ILE A 579 26.32 -23.69 10.72
CA ILE A 579 25.90 -24.51 9.58
C ILE A 579 26.79 -25.76 9.54
N SER A 580 26.21 -26.90 9.87
CA SER A 580 26.90 -28.21 9.80
C SER A 580 26.90 -28.81 8.39
N SER A 581 25.92 -28.43 7.56
CA SER A 581 25.86 -28.75 6.13
C SER A 581 25.09 -27.66 5.40
N GLY A 582 25.63 -27.16 4.28
CA GLY A 582 24.94 -26.19 3.44
C GLY A 582 23.84 -26.81 2.56
N GLY A 583 23.69 -28.14 2.59
CA GLY A 583 22.86 -28.87 1.64
C GLY A 583 23.34 -28.73 0.20
N THR A 584 22.52 -29.13 -0.78
CA THR A 584 22.87 -29.11 -2.21
C THR A 584 21.67 -28.72 -3.08
N GLY A 585 21.92 -28.20 -4.29
CA GLY A 585 20.88 -27.99 -5.30
C GLY A 585 19.98 -26.76 -5.11
N TYR A 586 20.30 -25.84 -4.20
CA TYR A 586 19.52 -24.60 -3.99
C TYR A 586 19.59 -23.66 -5.20
N THR A 587 18.48 -23.40 -5.88
CA THR A 587 18.41 -22.43 -7.00
C THR A 587 18.03 -21.02 -6.53
N LYS A 588 17.50 -20.90 -5.31
CA LYS A 588 17.21 -19.64 -4.62
C LYS A 588 17.43 -19.78 -3.11
N ALA A 589 17.56 -18.64 -2.43
CA ALA A 589 17.68 -18.64 -0.97
C ALA A 589 16.45 -19.26 -0.30
N PRO A 590 16.62 -20.32 0.52
CA PRO A 590 15.49 -20.92 1.22
C PRO A 590 14.95 -19.99 2.30
N ALA A 591 13.66 -20.12 2.61
CA ALA A 591 13.08 -19.57 3.83
C ALA A 591 13.60 -20.38 5.02
N VAL A 592 13.99 -19.68 6.08
CA VAL A 592 14.56 -20.28 7.29
C VAL A 592 13.56 -20.07 8.43
N ILE A 593 13.03 -21.17 8.94
CA ILE A 593 12.05 -21.14 10.02
C ILE A 593 12.79 -21.22 11.35
N ALA A 594 12.58 -20.21 12.21
CA ALA A 594 13.19 -20.09 13.53
C ALA A 594 12.15 -19.63 14.58
N GLY A 595 11.00 -20.31 14.61
CA GLY A 595 9.86 -19.99 15.47
C GLY A 595 8.91 -21.17 15.68
N THR A 596 7.69 -20.90 16.17
CA THR A 596 6.67 -21.94 16.42
C THR A 596 6.00 -22.36 15.12
N PHE A 597 5.64 -23.63 14.98
CA PHE A 597 4.91 -24.09 13.80
C PHE A 597 3.80 -25.07 14.12
N LEU A 598 2.76 -24.96 13.30
CA LEU A 598 1.60 -25.83 13.33
C LEU A 598 1.71 -26.86 12.21
N ARG A 599 1.79 -28.14 12.56
CA ARG A 599 1.68 -29.24 11.60
C ARG A 599 0.23 -29.76 11.56
N VAL A 600 -0.36 -29.74 10.37
CA VAL A 600 -1.67 -30.33 10.07
C VAL A 600 -1.43 -31.65 9.33
N ASN A 601 -1.62 -32.77 10.01
CA ASN A 601 -1.37 -34.10 9.44
C ASN A 601 -2.41 -34.53 8.39
N ASP A 602 -2.05 -35.56 7.64
CA ASP A 602 -2.78 -36.14 6.50
C ASP A 602 -4.24 -36.50 6.86
N GLY A 603 -5.19 -36.09 6.00
CA GLY A 603 -6.61 -36.43 6.17
C GLY A 603 -7.31 -35.71 7.33
N ILE A 604 -6.67 -34.72 7.95
CA ILE A 604 -7.23 -33.95 9.06
C ILE A 604 -7.80 -32.62 8.58
N ALA A 605 -9.04 -32.34 8.99
CA ALA A 605 -9.67 -31.04 8.90
C ALA A 605 -9.65 -30.34 10.27
N LEU A 606 -8.89 -29.26 10.38
CA LEU A 606 -8.95 -28.36 11.54
C LEU A 606 -9.96 -27.25 11.25
N GLY A 607 -11.08 -27.22 11.98
CA GLY A 607 -12.04 -26.12 11.92
C GLY A 607 -11.72 -25.03 12.93
N VAL A 608 -11.75 -23.77 12.53
CA VAL A 608 -11.65 -22.60 13.40
C VAL A 608 -12.85 -21.70 13.13
N SER A 609 -13.75 -21.57 14.10
CA SER A 609 -15.02 -20.85 13.93
C SER A 609 -14.86 -19.33 13.88
N ASN A 610 -13.78 -18.80 14.46
CA ASN A 610 -13.42 -17.38 14.42
C ASN A 610 -12.00 -17.22 13.83
N ASP A 611 -11.10 -16.52 14.52
CA ASP A 611 -9.85 -16.03 13.96
C ASP A 611 -8.69 -17.02 14.17
N VAL A 612 -7.81 -17.07 13.18
CA VAL A 612 -6.48 -17.69 13.28
C VAL A 612 -5.44 -16.57 13.30
N SER A 613 -4.64 -16.52 14.35
CA SER A 613 -3.58 -15.52 14.54
C SER A 613 -2.19 -16.16 14.54
N PHE A 614 -1.26 -15.58 13.80
CA PHE A 614 0.14 -15.96 13.76
C PHE A 614 1.00 -14.88 14.37
N GLN A 615 1.75 -15.29 15.39
CA GLN A 615 2.81 -14.45 15.93
C GLN A 615 4.02 -14.43 15.00
N ARG A 616 4.84 -13.38 15.11
CA ARG A 616 6.02 -13.16 14.26
C ARG A 616 6.93 -14.40 14.23
N GLY A 617 7.37 -14.79 13.03
CA GLY A 617 8.21 -15.99 12.83
C GLY A 617 7.48 -17.34 12.95
N SER A 618 6.15 -17.34 13.07
CA SER A 618 5.35 -18.57 13.11
C SER A 618 4.98 -19.08 11.71
N SER A 619 4.84 -20.39 11.53
CA SER A 619 4.53 -21.02 10.23
C SER A 619 3.51 -22.15 10.35
N VAL A 620 2.86 -22.52 9.24
CA VAL A 620 1.98 -23.70 9.15
C VAL A 620 2.50 -24.63 8.08
N TYR A 621 2.38 -25.93 8.32
CA TYR A 621 2.79 -26.94 7.38
C TYR A 621 1.86 -28.18 7.35
N SER A 622 1.75 -28.85 6.19
CA SER A 622 1.17 -30.20 6.08
C SER A 622 2.19 -31.24 5.62
N GLY A 623 2.22 -32.39 6.30
CA GLY A 623 2.95 -33.56 5.78
C GLY A 623 2.87 -34.84 6.61
N GLY A 624 3.24 -35.93 5.93
CA GLY A 624 3.25 -37.32 6.39
C GLY A 624 4.29 -38.14 5.61
N ALA A 625 4.42 -39.43 5.94
CA ALA A 625 5.45 -40.32 5.39
C ALA A 625 5.19 -40.80 3.94
N SER A 626 4.07 -40.40 3.32
CA SER A 626 3.67 -40.84 1.96
C SER A 626 3.56 -39.69 0.96
N SER A 627 3.67 -40.02 -0.33
CA SER A 627 3.86 -39.12 -1.48
C SER A 627 2.62 -38.40 -2.02
N ALA A 628 1.50 -38.39 -1.29
CA ALA A 628 0.30 -37.60 -1.64
C ALA A 628 -0.44 -37.22 -0.35
N VAL A 629 -0.28 -35.96 0.10
CA VAL A 629 -0.76 -35.54 1.42
C VAL A 629 -1.58 -34.25 1.32
N THR A 630 -2.82 -34.31 1.82
CA THR A 630 -3.73 -33.17 2.01
C THR A 630 -4.03 -32.96 3.49
N GLY A 631 -3.51 -31.87 4.07
CA GLY A 631 -4.01 -31.31 5.34
C GLY A 631 -5.04 -30.21 5.04
N THR A 632 -6.11 -30.09 5.83
CA THR A 632 -7.13 -29.04 5.63
C THR A 632 -7.27 -28.13 6.86
N LEU A 633 -7.14 -26.82 6.67
CA LEU A 633 -7.45 -25.79 7.65
C LEU A 633 -8.71 -25.03 7.22
N ASN A 634 -9.84 -25.26 7.89
CA ASN A 634 -11.09 -24.54 7.66
C ASN A 634 -11.19 -23.34 8.62
N ILE A 635 -11.28 -22.12 8.11
CA ILE A 635 -11.37 -20.88 8.88
C ILE A 635 -12.70 -20.20 8.58
N SER A 636 -13.45 -19.84 9.60
CA SER A 636 -14.72 -19.10 9.47
C SER A 636 -14.58 -17.61 9.81
N GLY A 637 -13.48 -17.18 10.45
CA GLY A 637 -13.12 -15.79 10.72
C GLY A 637 -11.87 -15.31 9.95
N ASN A 638 -11.07 -14.44 10.57
CA ASN A 638 -9.92 -13.77 9.96
C ASN A 638 -8.62 -14.59 10.04
N LEU A 639 -7.71 -14.34 9.10
CA LEU A 639 -6.31 -14.73 9.21
C LEU A 639 -5.48 -13.50 9.59
N ILE A 640 -4.87 -13.53 10.77
CA ILE A 640 -4.11 -12.41 11.34
C ILE A 640 -2.64 -12.80 11.43
N ALA A 641 -1.74 -11.95 10.96
CA ALA A 641 -0.31 -12.21 10.97
C ALA A 641 0.47 -10.97 11.42
N GLU A 642 1.41 -11.13 12.35
CA GLU A 642 2.29 -10.02 12.76
C GLU A 642 3.43 -9.75 11.78
N ASP A 643 3.85 -10.74 10.99
CA ASP A 643 4.89 -10.66 9.95
C ASP A 643 4.64 -11.77 8.90
N THR A 644 5.64 -12.06 8.07
CA THR A 644 5.65 -13.13 7.06
C THR A 644 5.30 -14.48 7.68
N VAL A 645 4.09 -14.96 7.40
CA VAL A 645 3.67 -16.32 7.72
C VAL A 645 3.88 -17.19 6.50
N ASN A 646 4.62 -18.28 6.67
CA ASN A 646 4.81 -19.27 5.63
C ASN A 646 3.76 -20.38 5.80
N PHE A 647 2.94 -20.58 4.76
CA PHE A 647 2.12 -21.77 4.58
C PHE A 647 2.87 -22.72 3.65
N ILE A 648 3.33 -23.82 4.21
CA ILE A 648 4.31 -24.69 3.58
C ILE A 648 3.70 -26.07 3.36
N SER A 649 3.94 -26.64 2.19
CA SER A 649 3.66 -28.04 1.96
C SER A 649 4.92 -28.73 1.48
N VAL A 650 5.34 -29.76 2.21
CA VAL A 650 6.57 -30.54 1.97
C VAL A 650 6.23 -32.00 2.29
N ALA A 651 6.57 -32.95 1.43
CA ALA A 651 6.73 -34.34 1.85
C ALA A 651 8.17 -34.55 2.35
N HIS A 652 8.44 -35.63 3.09
CA HIS A 652 9.77 -35.94 3.64
C HIS A 652 10.88 -36.09 2.57
N ASP A 653 10.48 -36.18 1.30
CA ASP A 653 11.31 -36.35 0.09
C ASP A 653 11.38 -35.08 -0.81
N ASN A 654 10.94 -33.92 -0.30
CA ASN A 654 10.82 -32.67 -1.06
C ASN A 654 9.83 -32.70 -2.24
N THR A 655 8.90 -33.68 -2.31
CA THR A 655 7.76 -33.60 -3.23
C THR A 655 6.67 -32.66 -2.71
N ILE A 656 5.96 -31.99 -3.63
CA ILE A 656 4.90 -31.03 -3.31
C ILE A 656 3.70 -31.79 -2.73
N SER A 657 3.49 -31.70 -1.41
CA SER A 657 2.19 -31.97 -0.81
C SER A 657 1.26 -30.75 -0.99
N SER A 658 -0.02 -30.83 -0.63
CA SER A 658 -0.91 -29.65 -0.66
C SER A 658 -1.55 -29.38 0.71
N LEU A 659 -1.36 -28.17 1.26
CA LEU A 659 -2.16 -27.67 2.37
C LEU A 659 -3.39 -26.94 1.79
N THR A 660 -4.59 -27.45 2.08
CA THR A 660 -5.85 -26.81 1.70
C THR A 660 -6.31 -25.88 2.81
N VAL A 661 -6.35 -24.57 2.56
CA VAL A 661 -6.96 -23.59 3.48
C VAL A 661 -8.35 -23.22 2.94
N ASN A 662 -9.39 -23.68 3.64
CA ASN A 662 -10.77 -23.43 3.30
C ASN A 662 -11.31 -22.27 4.12
N PHE A 663 -11.96 -21.31 3.47
CA PHE A 663 -12.73 -20.28 4.19
C PHE A 663 -14.22 -20.61 4.14
N LYS A 664 -14.79 -21.00 5.29
CA LYS A 664 -16.19 -21.46 5.39
C LYS A 664 -17.01 -20.45 6.18
N LYS A 665 -17.75 -19.56 5.51
CA LYS A 665 -18.87 -18.83 6.13
C LYS A 665 -20.01 -18.64 5.14
N SER A 666 -21.24 -18.82 5.61
CA SER A 666 -22.47 -18.93 4.81
C SER A 666 -23.09 -17.60 4.35
N THR A 667 -22.54 -16.44 4.72
CA THR A 667 -23.13 -15.14 4.35
C THR A 667 -22.09 -14.02 4.34
N VAL A 668 -21.84 -13.46 3.15
CA VAL A 668 -21.41 -12.09 2.73
C VAL A 668 -20.52 -11.19 3.63
N ASP A 669 -19.89 -11.67 4.70
CA ASP A 669 -18.94 -10.90 5.51
C ASP A 669 -17.48 -11.29 5.25
N ASN A 670 -16.64 -10.26 5.26
CA ASN A 670 -15.26 -10.24 4.77
C ASN A 670 -14.36 -11.33 5.39
N ILE A 671 -13.78 -12.18 4.54
CA ILE A 671 -12.54 -12.91 4.86
C ILE A 671 -11.39 -11.92 4.66
N GLY A 672 -10.68 -11.54 5.73
CA GLY A 672 -9.57 -10.59 5.68
C GLY A 672 -8.25 -11.21 6.12
N PHE A 673 -7.20 -10.99 5.34
CA PHE A 673 -5.83 -11.03 5.82
C PHE A 673 -5.57 -9.70 6.56
N ILE A 674 -5.10 -9.75 7.81
CA ILE A 674 -4.84 -8.56 8.63
C ILE A 674 -3.40 -8.62 9.17
N GLY A 675 -2.56 -7.68 8.74
CA GLY A 675 -1.13 -7.58 9.10
C GLY A 675 -0.20 -8.49 8.27
N GLY A 676 1.13 -8.29 8.42
CA GLY A 676 2.22 -9.13 7.88
C GLY A 676 2.23 -9.39 6.35
N ASN A 677 3.28 -10.03 5.84
CA ASN A 677 3.21 -10.70 4.54
C ASN A 677 2.60 -12.09 4.75
N VAL A 678 1.84 -12.65 3.80
CA VAL A 678 1.45 -14.06 3.87
C VAL A 678 1.97 -14.75 2.61
N THR A 679 2.80 -15.77 2.80
CA THR A 679 3.48 -16.48 1.73
C THR A 679 2.96 -17.90 1.61
N PHE A 680 2.41 -18.26 0.44
CA PHE A 680 1.96 -19.63 0.14
C PHE A 680 2.95 -20.29 -0.82
N SER A 681 3.32 -21.55 -0.57
CA SER A 681 4.31 -22.29 -1.38
C SER A 681 3.77 -23.51 -2.13
N ALA A 682 2.52 -23.93 -1.86
CA ALA A 682 1.72 -24.82 -2.71
C ALA A 682 0.27 -24.84 -2.19
N LEU A 683 -0.71 -24.45 -3.02
CA LEU A 683 -2.12 -24.39 -2.63
C LEU A 683 -2.98 -25.27 -3.55
N GLY A 684 -3.79 -26.15 -2.95
CA GLY A 684 -5.02 -26.66 -3.56
C GLY A 684 -6.21 -25.93 -2.94
N VAL A 685 -6.83 -25.00 -3.67
CA VAL A 685 -8.01 -24.24 -3.24
C VAL A 685 -9.23 -24.76 -4.00
N GLU A 686 -10.20 -25.34 -3.30
CA GLU A 686 -11.52 -25.65 -3.90
C GLU A 686 -12.38 -24.39 -3.93
N ALA A 687 -12.73 -23.94 -5.13
CA ALA A 687 -13.40 -22.67 -5.40
C ALA A 687 -14.92 -22.77 -5.21
N ALA A 688 -15.40 -22.31 -4.05
CA ALA A 688 -16.83 -22.00 -3.84
C ALA A 688 -17.11 -20.56 -3.40
N ASN A 689 -16.11 -19.81 -2.91
CA ASN A 689 -16.35 -18.49 -2.29
C ASN A 689 -15.40 -17.39 -2.77
N THR A 690 -15.94 -16.18 -2.95
CA THR A 690 -15.27 -14.97 -3.44
C THR A 690 -14.17 -14.49 -2.50
N LEU A 691 -12.90 -14.47 -2.94
CA LEU A 691 -11.78 -13.91 -2.18
C LEU A 691 -11.73 -12.37 -2.31
N LYS A 692 -11.74 -11.62 -1.20
CA LYS A 692 -11.51 -10.16 -1.18
C LYS A 692 -10.23 -9.87 -0.40
N LEU A 693 -9.20 -9.34 -1.05
CA LEU A 693 -7.98 -8.86 -0.37
C LEU A 693 -8.28 -7.51 0.32
N LYS A 694 -8.06 -7.40 1.63
CA LYS A 694 -8.06 -6.12 2.35
C LYS A 694 -6.62 -5.63 2.56
N LEU A 695 -6.45 -4.34 2.25
CA LEU A 695 -5.48 -3.35 2.70
C LEU A 695 -4.34 -3.85 3.63
N GLY A 696 -3.10 -3.73 3.15
CA GLY A 696 -1.88 -4.05 3.90
C GLY A 696 -1.33 -5.46 3.68
N ALA A 697 -2.17 -6.41 3.25
CA ALA A 697 -1.71 -7.78 2.96
C ALA A 697 -1.02 -7.87 1.58
N VAL A 698 0.22 -8.33 1.55
CA VAL A 698 0.89 -8.82 0.34
C VAL A 698 0.80 -10.34 0.35
N MET A 699 0.10 -10.90 -0.65
CA MET A 699 0.19 -12.33 -0.95
C MET A 699 1.40 -12.54 -1.83
N ASN A 700 2.50 -13.04 -1.26
CA ASN A 700 3.64 -13.50 -2.03
C ASN A 700 3.43 -14.98 -2.33
N VAL A 701 3.23 -15.34 -3.59
CA VAL A 701 3.20 -16.76 -3.98
C VAL A 701 4.64 -17.13 -4.29
N ALA A 702 5.30 -17.83 -3.35
CA ALA A 702 6.73 -18.12 -3.45
C ALA A 702 7.03 -19.28 -4.40
N ASP A 703 6.03 -20.14 -4.69
CA ASP A 703 5.99 -21.17 -5.74
C ASP A 703 4.54 -21.61 -6.02
N ALA A 704 4.35 -22.24 -7.18
CA ALA A 704 3.13 -22.77 -7.79
C ALA A 704 1.85 -22.95 -6.94
N ILE A 705 0.77 -22.27 -7.31
CA ILE A 705 -0.57 -22.90 -7.27
C ILE A 705 -0.51 -24.01 -8.33
N GLY A 706 -0.72 -25.28 -7.96
CA GLY A 706 -0.63 -26.48 -8.82
C GLY A 706 -0.22 -26.22 -10.28
N LEU A 707 1.08 -26.17 -10.53
CA LEU A 707 1.68 -25.90 -11.84
C LEU A 707 1.68 -27.18 -12.69
N ASN A 708 1.30 -27.08 -13.97
CA ASN A 708 1.60 -28.15 -14.93
C ASN A 708 3.12 -28.18 -15.23
N SER A 709 3.58 -29.18 -15.97
CA SER A 709 5.00 -29.50 -16.23
C SER A 709 5.85 -28.42 -16.91
N THR A 710 5.31 -27.22 -17.14
CA THR A 710 6.00 -26.08 -17.77
C THR A 710 6.03 -24.80 -16.93
N GLY A 711 5.54 -24.84 -15.69
CA GLY A 711 5.66 -23.69 -14.77
C GLY A 711 4.65 -22.56 -15.01
N ILE A 712 3.47 -22.87 -15.56
CA ILE A 712 2.40 -21.93 -15.88
C ILE A 712 1.23 -22.11 -14.89
N ILE A 713 0.57 -21.00 -14.47
CA ILE A 713 -0.76 -21.06 -13.83
C ILE A 713 -1.76 -21.51 -14.89
N ASP A 714 -1.96 -22.82 -14.97
CA ASP A 714 -2.88 -23.43 -15.90
C ASP A 714 -4.27 -23.48 -15.27
N ALA A 715 -5.12 -22.53 -15.66
CA ALA A 715 -6.55 -22.58 -15.36
C ALA A 715 -7.31 -23.21 -16.53
N THR A 716 -6.79 -24.31 -17.12
CA THR A 716 -7.37 -24.97 -18.31
C THR A 716 -8.85 -25.29 -18.15
N ASN A 717 -9.38 -25.31 -16.92
CA ASN A 717 -10.80 -25.49 -16.62
C ASN A 717 -11.40 -24.50 -15.58
N GLY A 718 -10.84 -23.30 -15.37
CA GLY A 718 -11.34 -22.39 -14.33
C GLY A 718 -11.09 -20.89 -14.55
N THR A 719 -11.89 -20.05 -13.90
CA THR A 719 -11.84 -18.59 -14.07
C THR A 719 -11.47 -17.84 -12.79
N ILE A 720 -10.59 -16.85 -12.89
CA ILE A 720 -10.27 -15.96 -11.75
C ILE A 720 -11.38 -14.91 -11.63
N GLY A 721 -12.13 -14.96 -10.52
CA GLY A 721 -13.37 -14.20 -10.32
C GLY A 721 -13.23 -12.67 -10.31
N PHE A 722 -12.29 -12.11 -9.54
CA PHE A 722 -12.14 -10.65 -9.40
C PHE A 722 -10.70 -10.23 -9.04
N VAL A 723 -10.10 -9.33 -9.82
CA VAL A 723 -8.86 -8.60 -9.46
C VAL A 723 -9.20 -7.13 -9.23
N ASN A 724 -9.14 -6.67 -7.98
CA ASN A 724 -9.30 -5.26 -7.63
C ASN A 724 -7.94 -4.64 -7.28
N ILE A 725 -7.47 -3.72 -8.12
CA ILE A 725 -6.22 -3.00 -7.90
C ILE A 725 -6.58 -1.65 -7.28
N SER A 726 -6.67 -1.63 -5.95
CA SER A 726 -7.13 -0.48 -5.14
C SER A 726 -5.95 0.39 -4.65
N PRO A 727 -6.16 1.68 -4.33
CA PRO A 727 -5.11 2.68 -4.21
C PRO A 727 -4.54 2.70 -2.80
N SER A 728 -3.23 2.53 -2.61
CA SER A 728 -2.60 2.88 -1.33
C SER A 728 -1.11 3.21 -1.36
N ILE A 729 -0.42 3.19 -2.51
CA ILE A 729 0.97 3.67 -2.59
C ILE A 729 1.35 3.99 -4.05
N SER A 730 2.08 5.08 -4.25
CA SER A 730 2.71 5.51 -5.50
C SER A 730 3.91 4.64 -5.87
N ILE A 731 3.69 3.33 -6.02
CA ILE A 731 4.67 2.44 -6.64
C ILE A 731 4.00 1.93 -7.91
N ALA A 732 4.65 2.13 -9.06
CA ALA A 732 4.26 1.43 -10.28
C ALA A 732 4.21 -0.06 -9.96
N ARG A 733 3.01 -0.65 -9.89
CA ARG A 733 2.86 -2.08 -9.64
C ARG A 733 3.20 -2.80 -10.92
N THR A 734 4.38 -3.41 -10.94
CA THR A 734 4.80 -4.33 -11.98
C THR A 734 4.23 -5.70 -11.64
N ILE A 735 3.25 -6.18 -12.41
CA ILE A 735 2.92 -7.62 -12.39
C ILE A 735 4.12 -8.34 -13.01
N ALA A 736 4.84 -9.13 -12.22
CA ALA A 736 6.04 -9.84 -12.69
C ALA A 736 5.70 -10.73 -13.90
N ALA A 737 6.67 -10.89 -14.81
CA ALA A 737 6.53 -11.79 -15.95
C ALA A 737 6.17 -13.21 -15.45
N ASN A 738 5.27 -13.90 -16.17
CA ASN A 738 4.75 -15.25 -15.90
C ASN A 738 3.71 -15.38 -14.76
N THR A 739 3.23 -14.29 -14.15
CA THR A 739 2.20 -14.36 -13.09
C THR A 739 0.83 -14.85 -13.59
N PHE A 740 0.50 -14.74 -14.88
CA PHE A 740 -0.84 -15.06 -15.41
C PHE A 740 -0.78 -15.57 -16.85
N LYS A 741 0.28 -16.29 -17.24
CA LYS A 741 0.42 -16.78 -18.61
C LYS A 741 -0.79 -17.68 -18.96
N ASP A 742 -1.49 -17.34 -20.04
CA ASP A 742 -2.68 -18.03 -20.57
C ASP A 742 -3.95 -18.01 -19.68
N ALA A 743 -4.02 -17.14 -18.65
CA ALA A 743 -5.19 -17.02 -17.77
C ALA A 743 -6.27 -16.06 -18.33
N THR A 744 -7.54 -16.46 -18.21
CA THR A 744 -8.70 -15.57 -18.45
C THR A 744 -9.18 -14.95 -17.12
N VAL A 745 -9.22 -13.61 -17.07
CA VAL A 745 -9.71 -12.84 -15.93
C VAL A 745 -11.18 -12.46 -16.15
N ASN A 746 -12.10 -12.92 -15.31
CA ASN A 746 -13.53 -12.60 -15.46
C ASN A 746 -13.83 -11.10 -15.32
N LYS A 747 -13.25 -10.46 -14.30
CA LYS A 747 -13.37 -9.02 -14.09
C LYS A 747 -12.09 -8.43 -13.51
N MET A 748 -11.59 -7.39 -14.16
CA MET A 748 -10.50 -6.55 -13.68
C MET A 748 -11.04 -5.14 -13.39
N VAL A 749 -10.73 -4.59 -12.21
CA VAL A 749 -11.04 -3.21 -11.84
C VAL A 749 -9.75 -2.45 -11.59
N VAL A 750 -9.54 -1.37 -12.35
CA VAL A 750 -8.39 -0.47 -12.17
C VAL A 750 -8.84 0.75 -11.38
N ASN A 751 -8.42 0.84 -10.12
CA ASN A 751 -8.77 1.93 -9.21
C ASN A 751 -7.53 2.44 -8.46
N SER A 752 -6.46 2.75 -9.20
CA SER A 752 -5.16 3.14 -8.67
C SER A 752 -4.65 4.42 -9.35
N ALA A 753 -4.55 5.53 -8.62
CA ALA A 753 -4.02 6.79 -9.14
C ALA A 753 -2.57 6.69 -9.65
N ALA A 754 -1.77 5.78 -9.10
CA ALA A 754 -0.37 5.54 -9.48
C ALA A 754 -0.23 4.81 -10.82
N GLY A 755 -1.34 4.30 -11.37
CA GLY A 755 -1.34 3.41 -12.52
C GLY A 755 -0.88 1.99 -12.18
N VAL A 756 -0.99 1.11 -13.17
CA VAL A 756 -0.69 -0.32 -13.12
C VAL A 756 0.05 -0.66 -14.41
N THR A 757 1.18 -1.37 -14.34
CA THR A 757 1.90 -1.81 -15.54
C THR A 757 1.83 -3.32 -15.67
N LEU A 758 1.34 -3.79 -16.82
CA LEU A 758 1.41 -5.20 -17.19
C LEU A 758 2.77 -5.48 -17.81
N ASN A 759 3.38 -6.64 -17.59
CA ASN A 759 4.62 -7.03 -18.28
C ASN A 759 4.40 -8.07 -19.38
N GLN A 760 3.15 -8.46 -19.66
CA GLN A 760 2.79 -9.42 -20.70
C GLN A 760 1.32 -9.26 -21.12
N GLY A 761 0.92 -9.97 -22.17
CA GLY A 761 -0.47 -10.05 -22.60
C GLY A 761 -1.38 -10.82 -21.63
N LEU A 762 -2.66 -10.42 -21.59
CA LEU A 762 -3.71 -10.98 -20.71
C LEU A 762 -5.04 -11.03 -21.46
N THR A 763 -5.89 -12.03 -21.17
CA THR A 763 -7.31 -12.05 -21.61
C THR A 763 -8.22 -11.69 -20.43
N ILE A 764 -9.07 -10.67 -20.61
CA ILE A 764 -9.94 -10.10 -19.56
C ILE A 764 -11.38 -10.00 -20.07
N THR A 765 -12.32 -10.75 -19.51
CA THR A 765 -13.72 -10.71 -19.95
C THR A 765 -14.36 -9.33 -19.70
N LYS A 766 -14.13 -8.72 -18.53
CA LYS A 766 -14.66 -7.39 -18.19
C LYS A 766 -13.62 -6.49 -17.52
N LEU A 767 -13.24 -5.41 -18.18
CA LEU A 767 -12.30 -4.42 -17.65
C LEU A 767 -13.05 -3.15 -17.22
N ASP A 768 -12.90 -2.72 -15.97
CA ASP A 768 -13.55 -1.52 -15.44
C ASP A 768 -12.51 -0.49 -14.98
N MET A 769 -12.39 0.61 -15.72
CA MET A 769 -11.43 1.67 -15.50
C MET A 769 -12.01 2.76 -14.58
N GLN A 770 -11.79 2.65 -13.27
CA GLN A 770 -12.33 3.60 -12.29
C GLN A 770 -11.37 4.75 -11.95
N LYS A 771 -10.06 4.48 -11.82
CA LYS A 771 -9.05 5.49 -11.46
C LYS A 771 -7.64 5.11 -11.95
N GLY A 772 -6.93 6.04 -12.58
CA GLY A 772 -5.53 5.95 -13.01
C GLY A 772 -5.26 5.04 -14.21
N LEU A 773 -3.99 4.84 -14.53
CA LEU A 773 -3.58 4.26 -15.81
C LEU A 773 -3.45 2.72 -15.78
N LEU A 774 -3.79 2.05 -16.87
CA LEU A 774 -3.35 0.68 -17.14
C LEU A 774 -2.30 0.71 -18.26
N ASN A 775 -1.03 0.67 -17.92
CA ASN A 775 0.10 0.71 -18.85
C ASN A 775 0.31 -0.66 -19.51
N ILE A 776 0.19 -0.69 -20.82
CA ILE A 776 0.50 -1.83 -21.66
C ILE A 776 1.85 -1.56 -22.36
N PRO A 777 2.87 -2.41 -22.19
CA PRO A 777 4.17 -2.23 -22.82
C PRO A 777 4.11 -2.27 -24.33
N GLU A 778 5.07 -1.59 -24.96
CA GLU A 778 5.18 -1.36 -26.42
C GLU A 778 5.17 -2.65 -27.27
N THR A 779 5.48 -3.81 -26.70
CA THR A 779 5.46 -5.13 -27.39
C THR A 779 4.29 -6.03 -26.96
N SER A 780 3.43 -5.57 -26.05
CA SER A 780 2.37 -6.38 -25.44
C SER A 780 1.00 -6.15 -26.08
N GLU A 781 0.16 -7.19 -26.05
CA GLU A 781 -1.24 -7.15 -26.45
C GLU A 781 -2.12 -7.67 -25.30
N ILE A 782 -3.17 -6.94 -24.94
CA ILE A 782 -4.24 -7.49 -24.08
C ILE A 782 -5.49 -7.78 -24.90
N THR A 783 -6.22 -8.83 -24.54
CA THR A 783 -7.54 -9.14 -25.08
C THR A 783 -8.60 -8.80 -24.03
N VAL A 784 -9.64 -8.08 -24.42
CA VAL A 784 -10.78 -7.75 -23.56
C VAL A 784 -12.12 -8.06 -24.25
N SER A 785 -13.14 -8.50 -23.50
CA SER A 785 -14.48 -8.73 -24.08
C SER A 785 -15.47 -7.60 -23.80
N SER A 786 -15.23 -6.80 -22.76
CA SER A 786 -15.98 -5.58 -22.48
C SER A 786 -15.15 -4.61 -21.65
N VAL A 787 -15.34 -3.31 -21.88
CA VAL A 787 -14.66 -2.26 -21.13
C VAL A 787 -15.68 -1.26 -20.60
N SER A 788 -15.56 -0.83 -19.35
CA SER A 788 -16.41 0.19 -18.74
C SER A 788 -15.59 1.23 -17.97
N GLY A 789 -16.25 2.34 -17.62
CA GLY A 789 -15.60 3.46 -16.94
C GLY A 789 -14.71 4.28 -17.87
N GLY A 790 -13.72 4.93 -17.29
CA GLY A 790 -12.73 5.74 -17.99
C GLY A 790 -12.96 7.24 -17.89
N SER A 791 -11.85 7.98 -17.87
CA SER A 791 -11.82 9.44 -17.85
C SER A 791 -10.47 9.95 -18.36
N ASN A 792 -10.29 11.27 -18.44
CA ASN A 792 -9.00 11.87 -18.76
C ASN A 792 -7.88 11.55 -17.74
N THR A 793 -8.21 10.97 -16.59
CA THR A 793 -7.28 10.53 -15.53
C THR A 793 -7.35 9.02 -15.28
N SER A 794 -8.15 8.29 -16.06
CA SER A 794 -8.37 6.85 -15.91
C SER A 794 -8.51 6.18 -17.27
N TYR A 795 -7.44 5.62 -17.82
CA TYR A 795 -7.45 5.04 -19.16
C TYR A 795 -6.37 3.98 -19.35
N ILE A 796 -6.55 3.14 -20.37
CA ILE A 796 -5.59 2.15 -20.83
C ILE A 796 -4.51 2.90 -21.63
N ASN A 797 -3.31 2.96 -21.09
CA ASN A 797 -2.17 3.63 -21.68
C ASN A 797 -1.42 2.67 -22.62
N THR A 798 -1.59 2.85 -23.92
CA THR A 798 -0.86 2.07 -24.95
C THR A 798 0.52 2.67 -25.13
N MET A 799 1.54 2.11 -24.47
CA MET A 799 2.92 2.61 -24.56
C MET A 799 3.49 2.40 -25.97
N SER A 800 4.41 3.28 -26.36
CA SER A 800 4.99 3.30 -27.70
C SER A 800 6.46 3.69 -27.67
N SER A 801 7.24 3.08 -28.55
CA SER A 801 8.67 3.33 -28.73
C SER A 801 8.91 4.26 -29.91
N ALA A 802 9.51 5.43 -29.69
CA ALA A 802 9.91 6.32 -30.79
C ALA A 802 11.08 5.74 -31.61
N SER A 803 11.89 4.85 -31.03
CA SER A 803 13.07 4.27 -31.66
C SER A 803 12.79 3.01 -32.46
N SER A 804 11.88 2.15 -32.00
CA SER A 804 11.56 0.87 -32.66
C SER A 804 10.24 0.89 -33.45
N GLY A 805 9.42 1.92 -33.28
CA GLY A 805 8.07 1.98 -33.83
C GLY A 805 7.07 1.02 -33.17
N ALA A 806 7.50 0.27 -32.14
CA ALA A 806 6.66 -0.67 -31.41
C ALA A 806 5.55 0.05 -30.62
N ILE A 807 4.34 -0.52 -30.64
CA ILE A 807 3.15 0.06 -30.00
C ILE A 807 2.33 -1.06 -29.37
N ALA A 808 1.93 -0.84 -28.12
CA ALA A 808 1.04 -1.72 -27.38
C ALA A 808 -0.34 -1.86 -28.05
N LYS A 809 -0.95 -3.05 -27.94
CA LYS A 809 -2.24 -3.36 -28.57
C LYS A 809 -3.32 -3.70 -27.55
N VAL A 810 -4.54 -3.24 -27.81
CA VAL A 810 -5.74 -3.63 -27.09
C VAL A 810 -6.70 -4.29 -28.07
N LYS A 811 -6.84 -5.61 -27.96
CA LYS A 811 -7.78 -6.41 -28.73
C LYS A 811 -9.12 -6.46 -28.00
N VAL A 812 -10.16 -5.90 -28.58
CA VAL A 812 -11.53 -5.99 -28.05
C VAL A 812 -12.32 -6.99 -28.87
N THR A 813 -12.91 -7.96 -28.17
CA THR A 813 -13.69 -9.05 -28.76
C THR A 813 -15.17 -8.88 -28.41
N GLY A 814 -16.06 -9.18 -29.36
CA GLY A 814 -17.50 -9.17 -29.09
C GLY A 814 -18.13 -7.78 -29.01
N LEU A 815 -17.58 -6.77 -29.69
CA LEU A 815 -18.16 -5.41 -29.67
C LEU A 815 -19.59 -5.43 -30.22
N THR A 816 -20.49 -4.78 -29.48
CA THR A 816 -21.90 -4.57 -29.85
C THR A 816 -22.22 -3.08 -29.89
N THR A 817 -23.41 -2.72 -30.38
CA THR A 817 -23.93 -1.33 -30.40
C THR A 817 -24.06 -0.70 -29.01
N ALA A 818 -24.06 -1.50 -27.94
CA ALA A 818 -24.18 -1.05 -26.55
C ALA A 818 -22.84 -0.63 -25.91
N GLN A 819 -21.70 -0.90 -26.56
CA GLN A 819 -20.39 -0.54 -26.00
C GLN A 819 -20.16 0.98 -26.04
N GLY A 820 -19.80 1.55 -24.88
CA GLY A 820 -19.43 2.97 -24.75
C GLY A 820 -18.02 3.29 -25.29
N ASP A 821 -17.49 4.46 -24.93
CA ASP A 821 -16.10 4.81 -25.27
C ASP A 821 -15.13 3.81 -24.62
N ILE A 822 -14.18 3.31 -25.41
CA ILE A 822 -13.05 2.54 -24.91
C ILE A 822 -11.99 3.55 -24.46
N PRO A 823 -11.64 3.59 -23.16
CA PRO A 823 -10.79 4.62 -22.61
C PRO A 823 -9.32 4.32 -22.92
N LEU A 824 -8.86 4.70 -24.12
CA LEU A 824 -7.47 4.58 -24.54
C LEU A 824 -6.71 5.90 -24.31
N GLY A 825 -5.39 5.83 -24.23
CA GLY A 825 -4.52 7.01 -24.21
C GLY A 825 -3.05 6.67 -24.42
N ASN A 826 -2.24 7.71 -24.61
CA ASN A 826 -0.79 7.61 -24.83
C ASN A 826 -0.12 8.94 -24.47
N GLY A 827 1.12 8.88 -23.96
CA GLY A 827 1.92 10.09 -23.72
C GLY A 827 1.26 11.12 -22.80
N GLY A 828 0.49 10.66 -21.80
CA GLY A 828 -0.27 11.54 -20.89
C GLY A 828 -1.59 12.10 -21.45
N ASN A 829 -1.99 11.70 -22.65
CA ASN A 829 -3.22 12.18 -23.30
C ASN A 829 -4.29 11.09 -23.39
N TYR A 830 -5.53 11.45 -23.05
CA TYR A 830 -6.70 10.60 -23.18
C TYR A 830 -7.29 10.68 -24.59
N LEU A 831 -7.33 9.55 -25.29
CA LEU A 831 -7.69 9.43 -26.71
C LEU A 831 -8.78 8.35 -26.89
N PRO A 832 -9.99 8.56 -26.37
CA PRO A 832 -11.04 7.55 -26.38
C PRO A 832 -11.47 7.16 -27.80
N VAL A 833 -11.77 5.88 -27.97
CA VAL A 833 -12.25 5.30 -29.22
C VAL A 833 -13.64 4.71 -29.02
N ARG A 834 -14.59 5.03 -29.89
CA ARG A 834 -15.88 4.36 -29.98
C ARG A 834 -16.04 3.75 -31.36
N ILE A 835 -16.44 2.48 -31.38
CA ILE A 835 -16.82 1.77 -32.59
C ILE A 835 -18.27 1.33 -32.39
N THR A 836 -19.13 1.69 -33.34
CA THR A 836 -20.53 1.25 -33.37
C THR A 836 -20.70 0.32 -34.56
N PRO A 837 -20.76 -1.01 -34.34
CA PRO A 837 -21.06 -2.00 -35.38
C PRO A 837 -22.49 -1.82 -35.93
N PRO A 838 -22.80 -2.38 -37.11
CA PRO A 838 -24.18 -2.55 -37.56
C PRO A 838 -24.89 -3.53 -36.62
N ALA A 839 -26.22 -3.39 -36.49
CA ALA A 839 -27.02 -3.98 -35.39
C ALA A 839 -26.99 -5.52 -35.23
N GLU A 840 -26.33 -6.28 -36.12
CA GLU A 840 -26.61 -7.71 -36.34
C GLU A 840 -25.41 -8.68 -36.20
N THR A 841 -24.15 -8.24 -35.98
CA THR A 841 -23.02 -9.18 -35.71
C THR A 841 -21.96 -8.62 -34.75
N ALA A 842 -21.30 -9.51 -33.99
CA ALA A 842 -20.21 -9.16 -33.09
C ALA A 842 -18.90 -8.86 -33.86
N PHE A 843 -18.37 -7.65 -33.69
CA PHE A 843 -17.10 -7.27 -34.33
C PHE A 843 -15.94 -7.42 -33.35
N ASN A 844 -14.78 -7.81 -33.87
CA ASN A 844 -13.53 -7.84 -33.10
C ASN A 844 -12.56 -6.83 -33.68
N PHE A 845 -11.88 -6.07 -32.83
CA PHE A 845 -10.93 -5.03 -33.24
C PHE A 845 -9.65 -5.08 -32.42
N THR A 846 -8.54 -4.72 -33.05
CA THR A 846 -7.30 -4.38 -32.36
C THR A 846 -7.06 -2.88 -32.45
N MET A 847 -6.78 -2.23 -31.32
CA MET A 847 -6.68 -0.79 -31.20
C MET A 847 -5.38 -0.36 -30.52
N SER A 848 -4.81 0.72 -31.03
CA SER A 848 -3.70 1.44 -30.40
C SER A 848 -3.82 2.94 -30.68
N VAL A 849 -3.35 3.78 -29.75
CA VAL A 849 -3.35 5.24 -29.92
C VAL A 849 -1.96 5.80 -29.64
N LEU A 850 -1.61 6.89 -30.32
CA LEU A 850 -0.31 7.54 -30.17
C LEU A 850 -0.43 9.06 -30.16
N THR A 851 0.46 9.71 -29.41
CA THR A 851 0.69 11.16 -29.44
C THR A 851 2.10 11.49 -29.90
N GLY A 852 2.32 12.70 -30.41
CA GLY A 852 3.64 13.11 -30.89
C GLY A 852 3.92 12.65 -32.31
N LEU A 853 3.04 13.02 -33.25
CA LEU A 853 3.31 12.88 -34.68
C LEU A 853 4.65 13.57 -34.96
N THR A 854 5.66 12.78 -35.33
CA THR A 854 6.93 13.28 -35.86
C THR A 854 6.65 14.05 -37.16
N ALA A 855 7.66 14.64 -37.80
CA ALA A 855 7.49 15.25 -39.13
C ALA A 855 6.92 14.26 -40.19
N ASN A 856 6.70 12.99 -39.82
CA ASN A 856 6.56 11.87 -40.70
C ASN A 856 5.29 11.01 -40.50
N GLY A 857 4.30 11.45 -39.73
CA GLY A 857 2.93 10.88 -39.68
C GLY A 857 2.77 9.37 -39.36
N LEU A 858 3.85 8.63 -39.18
CA LEU A 858 3.98 7.22 -38.87
C LEU A 858 5.18 7.09 -37.90
N PRO A 859 5.26 6.03 -37.08
CA PRO A 859 6.47 5.71 -36.34
C PRO A 859 7.70 5.48 -37.25
N ASP A 860 7.50 5.26 -38.56
CA ASP A 860 8.50 4.73 -39.51
C ASP A 860 8.90 5.70 -40.67
N GLY A 861 8.66 7.02 -40.58
CA GLY A 861 9.52 7.97 -41.33
C GLY A 861 9.09 8.60 -42.69
N GLY A 862 7.80 8.80 -43.04
CA GLY A 862 7.39 9.55 -44.25
C GLY A 862 6.79 10.96 -44.06
N VAL A 863 7.42 12.02 -44.62
CA VAL A 863 7.14 13.48 -44.42
C VAL A 863 5.66 13.91 -44.56
N VAL A 864 5.15 14.67 -43.59
CA VAL A 864 3.91 15.48 -43.65
C VAL A 864 4.26 16.95 -43.40
N ALA A 865 4.04 17.80 -44.40
CA ALA A 865 4.57 19.17 -44.43
C ALA A 865 3.86 20.21 -43.54
N ASP A 866 2.65 19.95 -43.00
CA ASP A 866 1.90 20.99 -42.27
C ASP A 866 1.22 20.53 -40.98
N LYS A 867 1.94 20.50 -39.86
CA LYS A 867 1.38 20.17 -38.53
C LYS A 867 0.29 21.13 -38.03
N SER A 868 0.07 22.29 -38.67
CA SER A 868 -0.89 23.29 -38.20
C SER A 868 -2.35 22.86 -38.35
N GLN A 869 -2.66 21.94 -39.28
CA GLN A 869 -4.03 21.56 -39.62
C GLN A 869 -4.50 20.24 -39.00
N PHE A 870 -3.71 19.65 -38.10
CA PHE A 870 -3.93 18.31 -37.56
C PHE A 870 -4.14 18.28 -36.06
N VAL A 871 -4.83 17.24 -35.59
CA VAL A 871 -4.67 16.81 -34.20
C VAL A 871 -3.37 15.99 -34.10
N ASN A 872 -2.51 16.32 -33.14
CA ASN A 872 -1.22 15.66 -32.89
C ASN A 872 -1.37 14.26 -32.24
N ALA A 873 -2.23 13.43 -32.83
CA ALA A 873 -2.48 12.04 -32.44
C ALA A 873 -2.84 11.17 -33.64
N SER A 874 -2.60 9.86 -33.53
CA SER A 874 -3.06 8.87 -34.50
C SER A 874 -3.73 7.68 -33.81
N TYR A 875 -4.71 7.10 -34.51
CA TYR A 875 -5.50 5.97 -34.05
C TYR A 875 -5.30 4.80 -35.00
N HIS A 876 -4.74 3.72 -34.49
CA HIS A 876 -4.57 2.49 -35.22
C HIS A 876 -5.69 1.54 -34.84
N VAL A 877 -6.62 1.29 -35.77
CA VAL A 877 -7.80 0.46 -35.52
C VAL A 877 -7.95 -0.55 -36.64
N ILE A 878 -7.75 -1.82 -36.29
CA ILE A 878 -7.79 -2.94 -37.21
C ILE A 878 -9.02 -3.78 -36.88
N ARG A 879 -10.01 -3.83 -37.79
CA ARG A 879 -11.07 -4.84 -37.72
C ARG A 879 -10.46 -6.23 -37.99
N THR A 880 -10.63 -7.13 -37.03
CA THR A 880 -10.14 -8.52 -37.09
C THR A 880 -11.26 -9.53 -37.39
N SER A 881 -12.53 -9.17 -37.18
CA SER A 881 -13.70 -9.94 -37.64
C SER A 881 -14.95 -9.04 -37.74
N GLY A 882 -15.98 -9.53 -38.42
CA GLY A 882 -17.26 -8.82 -38.66
C GLY A 882 -17.34 -8.20 -40.06
N THR A 883 -18.56 -8.15 -40.61
CA THR A 883 -18.84 -7.65 -41.97
C THR A 883 -19.85 -6.49 -41.93
N GLY A 884 -19.75 -5.58 -42.89
CA GLY A 884 -20.58 -4.38 -42.95
C GLY A 884 -19.90 -3.12 -42.41
N ASP A 885 -20.59 -2.01 -42.56
CA ASP A 885 -20.09 -0.68 -42.23
C ASP A 885 -20.19 -0.42 -40.73
N TYR A 886 -19.13 0.14 -40.14
CA TYR A 886 -19.13 0.56 -38.73
C TYR A 886 -18.86 2.05 -38.61
N THR A 887 -19.50 2.69 -37.64
CA THR A 887 -19.20 4.08 -37.29
C THR A 887 -18.04 4.12 -36.31
N PHE A 888 -17.03 4.90 -36.65
CA PHE A 888 -15.82 5.12 -35.87
C PHE A 888 -15.81 6.56 -35.36
N ARG A 889 -15.76 6.73 -34.04
CA ARG A 889 -15.67 8.03 -33.37
C ARG A 889 -14.44 8.06 -32.48
N VAL A 890 -13.71 9.17 -32.53
CA VAL A 890 -12.51 9.42 -31.72
C VAL A 890 -12.63 10.74 -30.97
N GLY A 891 -12.01 10.83 -29.80
CA GLY A 891 -11.94 12.05 -28.99
C GLY A 891 -10.51 12.41 -28.61
N PHE A 892 -10.23 13.71 -28.43
CA PHE A 892 -8.88 14.21 -28.13
C PHE A 892 -8.90 15.44 -27.20
N PRO A 893 -7.85 15.69 -26.41
CA PRO A 893 -7.74 16.91 -25.62
C PRO A 893 -7.41 18.11 -26.51
N ALA A 894 -7.83 19.30 -26.08
CA ALA A 894 -7.60 20.55 -26.82
C ALA A 894 -6.11 20.87 -27.05
N SER A 895 -5.23 20.39 -26.16
CA SER A 895 -3.77 20.55 -26.25
C SER A 895 -3.15 19.92 -27.50
N LEU A 896 -3.85 19.00 -28.18
CA LEU A 896 -3.35 18.35 -29.38
C LEU A 896 -3.80 19.05 -30.67
N LYS A 897 -4.57 20.14 -30.61
CA LYS A 897 -4.99 20.89 -31.79
C LYS A 897 -3.81 21.63 -32.44
N GLY A 898 -3.62 21.45 -33.74
CA GLY A 898 -2.76 22.30 -34.54
C GLY A 898 -3.25 23.74 -34.57
N SER A 899 -2.35 24.68 -34.86
CA SER A 899 -2.62 26.12 -34.80
C SER A 899 -3.70 26.62 -35.77
N ALA A 900 -4.00 25.90 -36.84
CA ALA A 900 -5.06 26.25 -37.80
C ALA A 900 -6.44 25.66 -37.41
N PHE A 901 -6.54 24.91 -36.30
CA PHE A 901 -7.76 24.22 -35.86
C PHE A 901 -8.78 25.16 -35.20
N THR A 902 -9.52 25.90 -36.02
CA THR A 902 -10.48 26.93 -35.60
C THR A 902 -11.94 26.50 -35.73
N PRO A 903 -12.86 26.95 -34.84
CA PRO A 903 -14.28 26.55 -34.85
C PRO A 903 -15.04 26.79 -36.17
N SER A 904 -14.51 27.64 -37.06
CA SER A 904 -15.11 27.98 -38.35
C SER A 904 -14.77 27.00 -39.49
N SER A 905 -13.83 26.07 -39.28
CA SER A 905 -13.29 25.23 -40.36
C SER A 905 -13.86 23.80 -40.32
N PRO A 906 -14.46 23.25 -41.38
CA PRO A 906 -14.88 21.85 -41.37
C PRO A 906 -13.68 20.90 -41.18
N PHE A 907 -13.81 19.95 -40.25
CA PHE A 907 -12.80 18.92 -39.98
C PHE A 907 -13.42 17.53 -39.92
N GLY A 908 -12.60 16.50 -40.12
CA GLY A 908 -13.05 15.11 -40.15
C GLY A 908 -11.90 14.13 -39.92
N ILE A 909 -12.17 12.85 -40.19
CA ILE A 909 -11.18 11.78 -40.07
C ILE A 909 -10.50 11.60 -41.43
N SER A 910 -9.17 11.63 -41.45
CA SER A 910 -8.36 11.24 -42.61
C SER A 910 -7.79 9.84 -42.37
N LYS A 911 -7.77 9.04 -43.44
CA LYS A 911 -7.34 7.62 -43.45
C LYS A 911 -6.00 7.51 -44.17
N TYR A 912 -5.05 6.74 -43.63
CA TYR A 912 -3.81 6.43 -44.32
C TYR A 912 -3.98 5.19 -45.19
N ASN A 913 -3.67 5.27 -46.50
CA ASN A 913 -3.83 4.14 -47.43
C ASN A 913 -2.56 3.27 -47.59
N GLY A 914 -1.50 3.55 -46.85
CA GLY A 914 -0.20 2.90 -47.00
C GLY A 914 0.85 3.76 -47.71
N ASN A 915 0.43 4.74 -48.50
CA ASN A 915 1.31 5.68 -49.21
C ASN A 915 1.07 7.13 -48.79
N SER A 916 -0.20 7.54 -48.69
CA SER A 916 -0.61 8.91 -48.38
C SER A 916 -1.83 8.95 -47.46
N TRP A 917 -2.05 10.12 -46.85
CA TRP A 917 -3.26 10.41 -46.11
C TRP A 917 -4.35 10.88 -47.08
N LEU A 918 -5.47 10.17 -47.07
CA LEU A 918 -6.62 10.45 -47.91
C LEU A 918 -7.37 11.71 -47.43
N PRO A 919 -8.21 12.32 -48.28
CA PRO A 919 -9.06 13.42 -47.87
C PRO A 919 -9.94 13.09 -46.66
N VAL A 920 -10.34 14.14 -45.95
CA VAL A 920 -11.15 14.01 -44.74
C VAL A 920 -12.52 13.45 -45.08
N ILE A 921 -12.98 12.52 -44.26
CA ILE A 921 -14.32 11.94 -44.33
C ILE A 921 -15.04 12.11 -43.00
N GLY A 922 -16.37 12.04 -43.05
CA GLY A 922 -17.22 12.20 -41.89
C GLY A 922 -17.28 13.64 -41.38
N SER A 923 -17.54 13.79 -40.07
CA SER A 923 -17.78 15.09 -39.45
C SER A 923 -17.07 15.25 -38.12
N GLY A 924 -16.67 16.48 -37.83
CA GLY A 924 -16.05 16.91 -36.59
C GLY A 924 -17.00 17.71 -35.70
N ASN A 925 -16.88 17.54 -34.39
CA ASN A 925 -17.54 18.38 -33.38
C ASN A 925 -16.48 19.11 -32.56
N TYR A 926 -16.38 20.43 -32.75
CA TYR A 926 -15.41 21.29 -32.08
C TYR A 926 -15.60 21.37 -30.57
N ALA A 927 -16.85 21.48 -30.11
CA ALA A 927 -17.16 21.66 -28.70
C ALA A 927 -16.79 20.42 -27.88
N LEU A 928 -16.99 19.23 -28.46
CA LEU A 928 -16.69 17.96 -27.83
C LEU A 928 -15.28 17.43 -28.14
N ASN A 929 -14.51 18.13 -28.98
CA ASN A 929 -13.22 17.66 -29.51
C ASN A 929 -13.29 16.21 -30.02
N THR A 930 -14.27 15.92 -30.86
CA THR A 930 -14.47 14.57 -31.41
C THR A 930 -14.64 14.59 -32.92
N ALA A 931 -14.23 13.52 -33.60
CA ALA A 931 -14.48 13.32 -35.03
C ALA A 931 -15.13 11.94 -35.25
N THR A 932 -16.02 11.84 -36.22
CA THR A 932 -16.79 10.63 -36.53
C THR A 932 -16.82 10.38 -38.02
N ALA A 933 -16.58 9.14 -38.46
CA ALA A 933 -16.75 8.71 -39.85
C ALA A 933 -17.20 7.24 -39.93
N THR A 934 -17.75 6.83 -41.06
CA THR A 934 -18.19 5.45 -41.32
C THR A 934 -17.18 4.75 -42.24
N PHE A 935 -16.84 3.51 -41.92
CA PHE A 935 -15.82 2.73 -42.62
C PHE A 935 -16.35 1.34 -42.98
N ASN A 936 -15.93 0.85 -44.15
CA ASN A 936 -16.24 -0.50 -44.66
C ASN A 936 -15.00 -1.43 -44.72
N THR A 937 -13.81 -0.90 -44.43
CA THR A 937 -12.52 -1.45 -44.88
C THR A 937 -11.54 -1.69 -43.71
N ASN A 938 -10.72 -2.75 -43.77
CA ASN A 938 -9.85 -3.22 -42.68
C ASN A 938 -8.44 -2.59 -42.69
N GLY A 939 -7.83 -2.45 -41.49
CA GLY A 939 -6.37 -2.41 -41.34
C GLY A 939 -5.67 -1.06 -41.52
N LEU A 940 -6.31 0.05 -41.15
CA LEU A 940 -5.79 1.38 -41.50
C LEU A 940 -5.55 2.29 -40.30
N ARG A 941 -4.61 3.23 -40.49
CA ARG A 941 -4.32 4.29 -39.51
C ARG A 941 -5.22 5.49 -39.80
N HIS A 942 -5.71 6.13 -38.73
CA HIS A 942 -6.63 7.25 -38.82
C HIS A 942 -6.07 8.46 -38.05
N ARG A 943 -6.32 9.67 -38.56
CA ARG A 943 -6.01 10.94 -37.89
C ARG A 943 -7.15 11.94 -38.09
N ILE A 944 -7.09 13.07 -37.39
CA ILE A 944 -8.08 14.14 -37.53
C ILE A 944 -7.42 15.33 -38.22
N GLN A 945 -8.05 15.84 -39.28
CA GLN A 945 -7.52 16.89 -40.15
C GLN A 945 -8.61 17.92 -40.52
N ILE A 946 -8.20 19.17 -40.76
CA ILE A 946 -9.02 20.23 -41.34
C ILE A 946 -8.91 20.20 -42.87
N GLY A 947 -10.04 20.37 -43.58
CA GLY A 947 -10.02 20.89 -44.96
C GLY A 947 -9.25 20.11 -46.03
N GLY A 948 -9.27 18.76 -46.02
CA GLY A 948 -8.93 17.99 -47.23
C GLY A 948 -10.05 18.09 -48.27
N ALA A 949 -9.74 17.94 -49.57
CA ALA A 949 -10.74 17.98 -50.65
C ALA A 949 -11.97 17.12 -50.30
N GLN A 950 -13.10 17.77 -50.01
CA GLN A 950 -14.35 17.08 -49.67
C GLN A 950 -14.83 16.31 -50.91
N PRO A 951 -15.19 15.01 -50.82
CA PRO A 951 -15.93 14.38 -51.91
C PRO A 951 -17.27 15.12 -52.09
N LEU A 952 -17.62 15.44 -53.34
CA LEU A 952 -18.86 16.14 -53.66
C LEU A 952 -20.04 15.21 -53.33
N ASN A 953 -20.93 15.61 -52.41
CA ASN A 953 -22.14 14.86 -52.10
C ASN A 953 -23.30 15.39 -52.95
N LEU A 954 -23.73 14.63 -53.96
CA LEU A 954 -24.96 14.92 -54.69
C LEU A 954 -26.16 14.39 -53.91
N THR A 955 -27.19 15.22 -53.82
CA THR A 955 -28.45 14.90 -53.15
C THR A 955 -29.56 14.95 -54.20
N GLY A 956 -30.21 13.81 -54.45
CA GLY A 956 -31.36 13.71 -55.34
C GLY A 956 -32.62 13.42 -54.55
N THR A 957 -33.64 14.26 -54.72
CA THR A 957 -34.97 14.05 -54.11
C THR A 957 -35.95 13.70 -55.21
N ASN A 958 -36.63 12.57 -55.08
CA ASN A 958 -37.70 12.24 -56.02
C ASN A 958 -38.98 13.05 -55.71
N ALA A 959 -39.94 13.05 -56.63
CA ALA A 959 -41.19 13.81 -56.50
C ALA A 959 -42.03 13.45 -55.26
N SER A 960 -41.76 12.30 -54.62
CA SER A 960 -42.43 11.84 -53.40
C SER A 960 -41.69 12.23 -52.10
N GLY A 961 -40.61 13.00 -52.20
CA GLY A 961 -39.86 13.53 -51.05
C GLY A 961 -38.79 12.61 -50.49
N TYR A 962 -38.55 11.43 -51.08
CA TYR A 962 -37.47 10.55 -50.66
C TYR A 962 -36.14 11.06 -51.19
N THR A 963 -35.15 11.13 -50.30
CA THR A 963 -33.84 11.71 -50.59
C THR A 963 -32.77 10.62 -50.50
N GLU A 964 -32.00 10.44 -51.58
CA GLU A 964 -30.78 9.63 -51.57
C GLU A 964 -29.54 10.53 -51.61
N ARG A 965 -28.50 10.13 -50.87
CA ARG A 965 -27.18 10.78 -50.89
C ARG A 965 -26.14 9.78 -51.39
N LYS A 966 -25.39 10.15 -52.42
CA LYS A 966 -24.29 9.35 -52.93
C LYS A 966 -23.01 10.18 -52.93
N ALA A 967 -21.97 9.69 -52.26
CA ALA A 967 -20.66 10.30 -52.30
C ALA A 967 -20.03 10.03 -53.67
N ILE A 968 -19.61 11.08 -54.38
CA ILE A 968 -18.81 10.94 -55.60
C ILE A 968 -17.38 11.30 -55.26
N ASN A 969 -16.47 10.33 -55.43
CA ASN A 969 -15.05 10.61 -55.48
C ASN A 969 -14.75 11.23 -56.85
N LEU A 970 -14.36 12.50 -56.89
CA LEU A 970 -13.72 13.06 -58.07
C LEU A 970 -12.32 12.43 -58.15
N ILE A 971 -12.17 11.45 -59.04
CA ILE A 971 -10.86 10.95 -59.44
C ILE A 971 -10.21 12.07 -60.25
N GLU A 972 -8.95 12.43 -59.94
CA GLU A 972 -8.24 13.40 -60.78
C GLU A 972 -8.16 12.87 -62.22
N PRO A 973 -8.40 13.69 -63.26
CA PRO A 973 -8.46 13.24 -64.65
C PRO A 973 -7.23 12.45 -65.12
N GLU A 974 -6.09 12.65 -64.45
CA GLU A 974 -4.83 11.99 -64.72
C GLU A 974 -4.74 10.52 -64.24
N ASP A 975 -5.55 10.10 -63.25
CA ASP A 975 -5.62 8.69 -62.82
C ASP A 975 -6.53 7.85 -63.72
N LEU A 976 -7.50 8.47 -64.42
CA LEU A 976 -8.35 7.80 -65.43
C LEU A 976 -7.59 7.50 -66.73
N LEU A 977 -6.41 8.11 -66.94
CA LEU A 977 -5.60 7.94 -68.14
C LEU A 977 -4.44 6.93 -67.95
N LYS A 978 -4.29 6.34 -66.76
CA LYS A 978 -3.30 5.29 -66.51
C LYS A 978 -3.86 3.94 -66.98
N ILE A 979 -3.50 3.54 -68.19
CA ILE A 979 -3.70 2.18 -68.69
C ILE A 979 -2.63 1.27 -68.09
N LYS A 980 -3.07 0.20 -67.41
CA LYS A 980 -2.19 -0.85 -66.91
C LYS A 980 -2.70 -2.19 -67.42
N ALA A 981 -1.87 -2.89 -68.20
CA ALA A 981 -2.16 -4.25 -68.60
C ALA A 981 -1.57 -5.23 -67.58
N THR A 982 -2.37 -6.22 -67.17
CA THR A 982 -1.85 -7.37 -66.43
C THR A 982 -0.90 -8.17 -67.32
N ASN A 983 0.08 -8.84 -66.71
CA ASN A 983 1.12 -9.59 -67.42
C ASN A 983 1.02 -11.11 -67.18
N ILE A 984 -0.03 -11.58 -66.51
CA ILE A 984 -0.31 -13.00 -66.25
C ILE A 984 -1.76 -13.27 -66.62
N LEU A 985 -1.97 -14.39 -67.32
CA LEU A 985 -3.27 -14.97 -67.64
C LEU A 985 -3.28 -16.42 -67.15
N SER A 986 -4.24 -16.78 -66.31
CA SER A 986 -4.41 -18.15 -65.79
C SER A 986 -5.84 -18.65 -65.97
N PRO A 987 -6.23 -19.06 -67.19
CA PRO A 987 -7.58 -19.53 -67.45
C PRO A 987 -7.78 -20.93 -66.88
N ASN A 988 -8.25 -21.00 -65.63
CA ASN A 988 -8.53 -22.21 -64.85
C ASN A 988 -9.98 -22.24 -64.30
N GLY A 989 -10.75 -21.15 -64.48
CA GLY A 989 -12.14 -21.03 -64.09
C GLY A 989 -12.38 -20.70 -62.61
N ASP A 990 -11.35 -20.28 -61.87
CA ASP A 990 -11.47 -19.87 -60.46
C ASP A 990 -11.97 -18.42 -60.28
N GLY A 991 -12.15 -17.70 -61.37
CA GLY A 991 -12.56 -16.29 -61.41
C GLY A 991 -11.39 -15.30 -61.30
N VAL A 992 -10.14 -15.77 -61.22
CA VAL A 992 -8.94 -14.96 -61.01
C VAL A 992 -8.00 -15.07 -62.22
N ASN A 993 -7.78 -13.95 -62.91
CA ASN A 993 -6.94 -13.86 -64.12
C ASN A 993 -7.35 -14.83 -65.25
N ASP A 994 -8.61 -15.27 -65.31
CA ASP A 994 -9.12 -16.12 -66.39
C ASP A 994 -9.17 -15.41 -67.75
N LYS A 995 -9.29 -14.09 -67.71
CA LYS A 995 -9.31 -13.19 -68.87
C LYS A 995 -8.18 -12.18 -68.76
N TRP A 996 -7.66 -11.77 -69.91
CA TRP A 996 -6.63 -10.74 -69.92
C TRP A 996 -7.27 -9.38 -69.70
N VAL A 997 -6.99 -8.81 -68.54
CA VAL A 997 -7.53 -7.52 -68.12
C VAL A 997 -6.49 -6.42 -68.35
N VAL A 998 -6.93 -5.40 -69.07
CA VAL A 998 -6.27 -4.11 -69.22
C VAL A 998 -7.14 -3.06 -68.53
N ASP A 999 -6.62 -2.48 -67.46
CA ASP A 999 -7.32 -1.49 -66.66
C ASP A 999 -7.61 -0.24 -67.50
N ASN A 1000 -8.83 0.29 -67.36
CA ASN A 1000 -9.33 1.51 -68.00
C ASN A 1000 -9.39 1.49 -69.55
N ILE A 1001 -9.33 0.31 -70.18
CA ILE A 1001 -9.37 0.20 -71.66
C ILE A 1001 -10.71 0.64 -72.28
N ASP A 1002 -11.79 0.60 -71.48
CA ASP A 1002 -13.14 1.05 -71.81
C ASP A 1002 -13.24 2.56 -72.09
N PHE A 1003 -12.33 3.38 -71.53
CA PHE A 1003 -12.21 4.80 -71.88
C PHE A 1003 -11.66 5.05 -73.29
N TYR A 1004 -11.15 4.01 -73.95
CA TYR A 1004 -10.64 4.06 -75.31
C TYR A 1004 -11.45 3.12 -76.20
N PRO A 1005 -12.72 3.44 -76.50
CA PRO A 1005 -13.62 2.54 -77.24
C PRO A 1005 -13.12 2.23 -78.66
N ASN A 1006 -12.21 3.05 -79.19
CA ASN A 1006 -11.58 2.85 -80.50
C ASN A 1006 -10.24 2.10 -80.44
N ASN A 1007 -9.90 1.49 -79.29
CA ASN A 1007 -8.64 0.76 -79.15
C ASN A 1007 -8.58 -0.45 -80.10
N GLU A 1008 -7.37 -0.86 -80.47
CA GLU A 1008 -7.11 -2.12 -81.16
C GLU A 1008 -6.01 -2.86 -80.42
N VAL A 1009 -6.35 -4.04 -79.90
CA VAL A 1009 -5.42 -4.97 -79.26
C VAL A 1009 -4.96 -6.00 -80.27
N LYS A 1010 -3.65 -6.18 -80.39
CA LYS A 1010 -3.00 -7.27 -81.13
C LYS A 1010 -2.06 -8.03 -80.23
N ILE A 1011 -2.10 -9.35 -80.29
CA ILE A 1011 -1.26 -10.24 -79.50
C ILE A 1011 -0.51 -11.16 -80.44
N PHE A 1012 0.78 -11.34 -80.18
CA PHE A 1012 1.75 -12.02 -81.02
C PHE A 1012 2.48 -13.09 -80.22
N GLU A 1013 2.87 -14.17 -80.88
CA GLU A 1013 3.84 -15.10 -80.32
C GLU A 1013 5.26 -14.52 -80.39
N ARG A 1014 6.24 -15.16 -79.74
CA ARG A 1014 7.62 -14.67 -79.65
C ARG A 1014 8.31 -14.42 -81.00
N THR A 1015 7.91 -15.11 -82.07
CA THR A 1015 8.45 -14.95 -83.43
C THR A 1015 7.84 -13.76 -84.19
N GLY A 1016 6.82 -13.10 -83.61
CA GLY A 1016 6.09 -11.99 -84.22
C GLY A 1016 4.84 -12.39 -85.02
N ARG A 1017 4.45 -13.67 -85.03
CA ARG A 1017 3.18 -14.11 -85.65
C ARG A 1017 1.98 -13.60 -84.85
N LEU A 1018 1.00 -13.03 -85.53
CA LEU A 1018 -0.25 -12.53 -84.92
C LEU A 1018 -1.14 -13.70 -84.46
N MET A 1019 -1.47 -13.72 -83.18
CA MET A 1019 -2.27 -14.77 -82.50
C MET A 1019 -3.68 -14.29 -82.16
N TYR A 1020 -3.87 -13.00 -81.92
CA TYR A 1020 -5.18 -12.44 -81.63
C TYR A 1020 -5.23 -10.97 -82.04
N SER A 1021 -6.36 -10.52 -82.56
CA SER A 1021 -6.60 -9.11 -82.86
C SER A 1021 -8.06 -8.78 -82.60
N LYS A 1022 -8.33 -7.71 -81.84
CA LYS A 1022 -9.68 -7.20 -81.61
C LYS A 1022 -9.68 -5.68 -81.54
N LYS A 1023 -10.59 -5.07 -82.31
CA LYS A 1023 -10.95 -3.65 -82.17
C LYS A 1023 -12.01 -3.49 -81.09
N ALA A 1024 -11.99 -2.36 -80.40
CA ALA A 1024 -12.79 -2.12 -79.20
C ALA A 1024 -12.61 -3.26 -78.19
N TYR A 1025 -11.35 -3.57 -77.85
CA TYR A 1025 -11.08 -4.62 -76.87
C TYR A 1025 -11.66 -4.21 -75.51
N ASP A 1026 -12.29 -5.19 -74.88
CA ASP A 1026 -13.21 -5.08 -73.75
C ASP A 1026 -12.86 -6.08 -72.64
N ASN A 1027 -11.59 -6.50 -72.56
CA ASN A 1027 -11.09 -7.50 -71.60
C ASN A 1027 -11.71 -8.90 -71.74
N SER A 1028 -12.12 -9.28 -72.95
CA SER A 1028 -12.76 -10.57 -73.23
C SER A 1028 -11.84 -11.72 -73.61
N TRP A 1029 -10.52 -11.51 -73.78
CA TRP A 1029 -9.64 -12.57 -74.27
C TRP A 1029 -9.21 -13.54 -73.16
N GLU A 1030 -9.56 -14.81 -73.33
CA GLU A 1030 -9.28 -15.92 -72.39
C GLU A 1030 -8.02 -16.71 -72.79
N GLY A 1031 -7.15 -16.14 -73.64
CA GLY A 1031 -5.91 -16.81 -74.06
C GLY A 1031 -6.15 -17.93 -75.09
N THR A 1032 -7.09 -17.70 -76.01
CA THR A 1032 -7.46 -18.65 -77.07
C THR A 1032 -7.24 -18.04 -78.47
N LEU A 1033 -6.98 -18.89 -79.47
CA LEU A 1033 -7.03 -18.53 -80.89
C LEU A 1033 -8.17 -19.33 -81.54
N ASN A 1034 -9.19 -18.63 -82.03
CA ASN A 1034 -10.40 -19.22 -82.61
C ASN A 1034 -11.09 -20.24 -81.68
N GLY A 1035 -11.11 -19.95 -80.38
CA GLY A 1035 -11.70 -20.82 -79.35
C GLY A 1035 -10.80 -21.96 -78.88
N VAL A 1036 -9.63 -22.18 -79.50
CA VAL A 1036 -8.65 -23.17 -79.07
C VAL A 1036 -7.67 -22.54 -78.07
N PRO A 1037 -7.44 -23.13 -76.88
CA PRO A 1037 -6.45 -22.65 -75.92
C PRO A 1037 -5.06 -22.50 -76.55
N LEU A 1038 -4.45 -21.34 -76.35
CA LEU A 1038 -3.03 -21.15 -76.67
C LEU A 1038 -2.15 -21.87 -75.64
N ALA A 1039 -0.97 -22.27 -76.10
CA ALA A 1039 0.03 -22.92 -75.27
C ALA A 1039 0.48 -22.01 -74.12
N GLU A 1040 0.93 -22.62 -73.02
CA GLU A 1040 1.60 -21.88 -71.96
C GLU A 1040 2.86 -21.20 -72.49
N GLY A 1041 3.12 -19.98 -72.03
CA GLY A 1041 4.28 -19.22 -72.44
C GLY A 1041 4.01 -17.72 -72.54
N THR A 1042 5.05 -16.98 -72.91
CA THR A 1042 4.99 -15.53 -73.01
C THR A 1042 4.62 -15.08 -74.43
N TYR A 1043 3.55 -14.29 -74.51
CA TYR A 1043 3.07 -13.61 -75.70
C TYR A 1043 3.31 -12.11 -75.56
N TYR A 1044 3.44 -11.42 -76.68
CA TYR A 1044 3.65 -9.98 -76.71
C TYR A 1044 2.41 -9.30 -77.24
N TYR A 1045 2.05 -8.15 -76.68
CA TYR A 1045 0.89 -7.40 -77.14
C TYR A 1045 1.28 -5.99 -77.56
N ILE A 1046 0.46 -5.44 -78.46
CA ILE A 1046 0.43 -4.03 -78.81
C ILE A 1046 -1.02 -3.58 -78.69
N ILE A 1047 -1.25 -2.54 -77.90
CA ILE A 1047 -2.53 -1.85 -77.77
C ILE A 1047 -2.39 -0.50 -78.45
N ASN A 1048 -3.08 -0.33 -79.57
CA ASN A 1048 -3.16 0.93 -80.27
C ASN A 1048 -4.43 1.67 -79.80
N PHE A 1049 -4.28 2.92 -79.37
CA PHE A 1049 -5.40 3.74 -78.91
C PHE A 1049 -5.81 4.81 -79.94
N GLY A 1050 -5.32 4.71 -81.19
CA GLY A 1050 -5.51 5.71 -82.24
C GLY A 1050 -4.63 6.95 -82.02
N THR A 1051 -5.16 8.14 -82.33
CA THR A 1051 -4.47 9.42 -82.09
C THR A 1051 -4.55 9.90 -80.64
N SER A 1052 -5.32 9.21 -79.79
CA SER A 1052 -5.61 9.64 -78.42
C SER A 1052 -4.43 9.47 -77.46
N ARG A 1053 -3.51 8.55 -77.74
CA ARG A 1053 -2.25 8.34 -76.99
C ARG A 1053 -1.29 7.40 -77.74
N PRO A 1054 0.00 7.40 -77.42
CA PRO A 1054 0.95 6.41 -77.95
C PRO A 1054 0.51 4.97 -77.66
N SER A 1055 0.84 4.06 -78.57
CA SER A 1055 0.55 2.64 -78.40
C SER A 1055 1.30 2.07 -77.18
N LEU A 1056 0.65 1.17 -76.45
CA LEU A 1056 1.24 0.47 -75.31
C LEU A 1056 1.63 -0.94 -75.75
N SER A 1057 2.88 -1.31 -75.52
CA SER A 1057 3.38 -2.66 -75.80
C SER A 1057 3.91 -3.30 -74.52
N GLY A 1058 3.79 -4.61 -74.44
CA GLY A 1058 4.28 -5.38 -73.30
C GLY A 1058 4.16 -6.87 -73.56
N PHE A 1059 4.19 -7.65 -72.49
CA PHE A 1059 4.06 -9.10 -72.57
C PHE A 1059 3.01 -9.61 -71.60
N ILE A 1060 2.43 -10.75 -71.93
CA ILE A 1060 1.58 -11.53 -71.06
C ILE A 1060 2.04 -12.99 -71.05
N THR A 1061 2.13 -13.57 -69.86
CA THR A 1061 2.44 -14.99 -69.69
C THR A 1061 1.16 -15.75 -69.42
N ILE A 1062 0.89 -16.75 -70.26
CA ILE A 1062 -0.19 -17.70 -70.04
C ILE A 1062 0.35 -18.86 -69.22
N THR A 1063 -0.29 -19.13 -68.09
CA THR A 1063 0.00 -20.27 -67.20
C THR A 1063 -1.31 -21.03 -66.96
N ARG A 1064 -1.32 -22.33 -67.12
CA ARG A 1064 -2.46 -23.24 -66.92
C ARG A 1064 -2.08 -24.25 -65.84
N PRO A 1065 -2.08 -23.85 -64.56
CA PRO A 1065 -1.90 -24.79 -63.47
C PRO A 1065 -2.98 -25.87 -63.54
N GLU A 1066 -2.59 -27.15 -63.40
CA GLU A 1066 -3.52 -28.30 -63.38
C GLU A 1066 -4.53 -28.21 -62.24
#